data_AF-A0A7T6XFS7-F1
#
_entry.id   AF-A0A7T6XFS7-F1
#
_cell.length_a   1.000
_cell.length_b   1.000
_cell.length_c   1.000
_cell.angle_alpha   90.00
_cell.angle_beta   90.00
_cell.angle_gamma   90.00
#
_symmetry.space_group_name_H-M   'P 1'
#
loop_
_entity.id
_entity.type
_entity.pdbx_description
1 polymer ?
#
loop_
_entity_poly.entity_id
_entity_poly.type
_entity_poly.pdbx_seq_one_letter_code
_entity_poly.pdbx_strand_id
1 'polypeptide(L)'
;MQGMVVYPTAGYLVVAIEAARRRAEQADIEICQYELREVIVGSALVLSDDTDAETTINLRPYTEGTRGSSDVWDEFRVCSWTSKRGWTEHCTGQVRVRSDPKQQSAAISSPFDTQIAYTKAQIARIQKSATHHLDMSHMYQVLSDLGAGYGPIFQDIGNCYSSPHNSFGDLHVRDTRSVMPKGFEPPLTIHPSFLHGLLHFAWPLLGQGLGRMDLDTLYMPTMIKRVTVGLNVPTKAGQFLKGYCSGSLSLPSPEPTKFDLFATEEGSTEPIITIDGLVMTPLRNPDTRREDTHKLCYKIDWHPLAEVENTVEGDIQIRRCATENLDLDYIHKDKDANTNEQTEQKGKVSVRDFGDIDFSQKQLVLLQTEATSLRYLTEDGFEGLKTALLKAQTVLWVYWADSPDAQMTVGLTRTLRSETLARIATLGLCPVDIETPEKSIQAAISALWPTDGKQPSKDLEFQAKGSELFVQRIVEDGVANSFVHNETHDMTISTQPFRQLGRRFKIQIRNPGALDSLHLVNDNPLPLGKDQIELRVKVSGLNFKDIVVSMGQLAQSYLGIEYSGIVSNIGSNVKNFKIGQRVMAMPEGCFSTYARCSATSAAEIPANMSFEVAASVPVVFCTACYSLFGLGQLQAGERVLIHAGAGGVGQAAIMLAQTIGADIFVTVGSLHKKQFLMSQYDIPESRIFYSRDASFARSIRRATGDFGVDVIVNSLAGDLFARDLGVSRAPFEHNVNFSSVDLTKVGKFKPQLMKRLLGDVGRLLSERSVHPVRPLSVYRISEIEKAFRTLQNGKSMGKIVVVPHEGDQVKAVAPKTSPTLLRPDASYILVGGAGGLGRSIAKWMSSKGAKTIIPVSRQATIDEKVRSLIDTVAPLGVQIIVKACNVSSQGSVEACTVFYQQISLCRATFMRITEPVHVRELITAPTASAP
;
A
#
# COMPACT_ATOMS: atom_id res chain seq x y z
N MET A 1 -11.34 6.11 -14.78
CA MET A 1 -10.06 6.09 -14.03
C MET A 1 -9.83 4.70 -13.46
N GLN A 2 -8.76 4.02 -13.87
CA GLN A 2 -8.41 2.63 -13.52
C GLN A 2 -9.57 1.65 -13.69
N GLY A 3 -10.27 1.72 -14.82
CA GLY A 3 -11.45 0.88 -15.11
C GLY A 3 -12.72 1.25 -14.33
N MET A 4 -12.68 2.21 -13.41
CA MET A 4 -13.83 2.70 -12.66
C MET A 4 -14.36 4.03 -13.22
N VAL A 5 -15.68 4.20 -13.18
CA VAL A 5 -16.34 5.49 -13.46
C VAL A 5 -16.20 6.36 -12.22
N VAL A 6 -15.60 7.54 -12.37
CA VAL A 6 -15.35 8.48 -11.27
C VAL A 6 -16.04 9.79 -11.57
N TYR A 7 -16.79 10.31 -10.59
CA TYR A 7 -17.42 11.62 -10.71
C TYR A 7 -16.33 12.71 -10.76
N PRO A 8 -16.32 13.57 -11.80
CA PRO A 8 -15.22 14.50 -12.04
C PRO A 8 -15.17 15.64 -11.02
N THR A 9 -13.98 16.17 -10.74
CA THR A 9 -13.81 17.34 -9.85
C THR A 9 -14.64 18.54 -10.29
N ALA A 10 -14.72 18.79 -11.60
CA ALA A 10 -15.56 19.83 -12.17
C ALA A 10 -17.04 19.65 -11.83
N GLY A 11 -17.52 18.42 -11.65
CA GLY A 11 -18.87 18.13 -11.18
C GLY A 11 -19.13 18.72 -9.80
N TYR A 12 -18.20 18.57 -8.85
CA TYR A 12 -18.35 19.17 -7.51
C TYR A 12 -18.39 20.71 -7.56
N LEU A 13 -17.56 21.31 -8.41
CA LEU A 13 -17.55 22.77 -8.61
C LEU A 13 -18.89 23.25 -9.15
N VAL A 14 -19.43 22.56 -10.17
CA VAL A 14 -20.73 22.91 -10.77
C VAL A 14 -21.88 22.72 -9.77
N VAL A 15 -21.88 21.66 -8.97
CA VAL A 15 -22.90 21.45 -7.93
C VAL A 15 -22.90 22.63 -6.93
N ALA A 16 -21.72 23.12 -6.53
CA ALA A 16 -21.61 24.29 -5.68
C ALA A 16 -22.09 25.59 -6.35
N ILE A 17 -21.76 25.79 -7.63
CA ILE A 17 -22.23 26.93 -8.44
C ILE A 17 -23.76 26.92 -8.57
N GLU A 18 -24.36 25.79 -8.93
CA GLU A 18 -25.80 25.66 -9.09
C GLU A 18 -26.55 25.85 -7.77
N ALA A 19 -25.98 25.37 -6.66
CA ALA A 19 -26.55 25.61 -5.33
C ALA A 19 -26.49 27.10 -4.97
N ALA A 20 -25.38 27.78 -5.25
CA ALA A 20 -25.25 29.22 -5.03
C ALA A 20 -26.19 30.04 -5.92
N ARG A 21 -26.35 29.65 -7.20
CA ARG A 21 -27.30 30.27 -8.14
C ARG A 21 -28.74 30.19 -7.61
N ARG A 22 -29.21 29.00 -7.24
CA ARG A 22 -30.57 28.80 -6.71
C ARG A 22 -30.81 29.63 -5.45
N ARG A 23 -29.81 29.73 -4.58
CA ARG A 23 -29.91 30.54 -3.36
C ARG A 23 -29.96 32.04 -3.66
N ALA A 24 -29.17 32.50 -4.63
CA ALA A 24 -29.20 33.89 -5.09
C ALA A 24 -30.54 34.23 -5.76
N GLU A 25 -31.11 33.34 -6.57
CA GLU A 25 -32.44 33.48 -7.16
C GLU A 25 -33.54 33.57 -6.09
N GLN A 26 -33.47 32.74 -5.04
CA GLN A 26 -34.39 32.83 -3.90
C GLN A 26 -34.25 34.13 -3.10
N ALA A 27 -33.07 34.75 -3.16
CA ALA A 27 -32.77 36.00 -2.47
C ALA A 27 -32.90 37.25 -3.37
N ASP A 28 -33.36 37.09 -4.62
CA ASP A 28 -33.49 38.15 -5.64
C ASP A 28 -32.17 38.93 -5.88
N ILE A 29 -31.04 38.22 -5.87
CA ILE A 29 -29.70 38.79 -6.12
C ILE A 29 -29.35 38.64 -7.60
N GLU A 30 -29.08 39.75 -8.27
CA GLU A 30 -28.54 39.76 -9.63
C GLU A 30 -27.07 39.26 -9.63
N ILE A 31 -26.80 38.21 -10.40
CA ILE A 31 -25.49 37.55 -10.45
C ILE A 31 -24.70 38.10 -11.63
N CYS A 32 -23.45 38.52 -11.42
CA CYS A 32 -22.51 38.87 -12.48
C CYS A 32 -21.36 37.85 -12.61
N GLN A 33 -21.01 37.16 -11.53
CA GLN A 33 -19.91 36.18 -11.50
C GLN A 33 -20.06 35.22 -10.32
N TYR A 34 -19.60 33.98 -10.50
CA TYR A 34 -19.44 32.99 -9.44
C TYR A 34 -17.98 32.91 -9.00
N GLU A 35 -17.76 32.77 -7.71
CA GLU A 35 -16.42 32.63 -7.14
C GLU A 35 -16.37 31.51 -6.11
N LEU A 36 -15.41 30.60 -6.25
CA LEU A 36 -15.10 29.55 -5.28
C LEU A 36 -13.69 29.76 -4.75
N ARG A 37 -13.44 29.38 -3.49
CA ARG A 37 -12.10 29.38 -2.91
C ARG A 37 -11.87 28.26 -1.91
N GLU A 38 -10.61 27.94 -1.69
CA GLU A 38 -10.15 26.92 -0.75
C GLU A 38 -10.87 25.58 -0.98
N VAL A 39 -11.01 25.20 -2.26
CA VAL A 39 -11.68 23.95 -2.64
C VAL A 39 -10.73 22.79 -2.40
N ILE A 40 -11.17 21.83 -1.61
CA ILE A 40 -10.43 20.62 -1.26
C ILE A 40 -11.23 19.41 -1.76
N VAL A 41 -10.59 18.59 -2.58
CA VAL A 41 -11.14 17.32 -3.06
C VAL A 41 -10.52 16.19 -2.25
N GLY A 42 -11.25 15.74 -1.23
CA GLY A 42 -10.74 14.79 -0.24
C GLY A 42 -10.93 13.33 -0.64
N SER A 43 -11.95 13.00 -1.45
CA SER A 43 -12.25 11.61 -1.84
C SER A 43 -12.98 11.53 -3.17
N ALA A 44 -12.57 10.59 -4.02
CA ALA A 44 -13.25 10.30 -5.28
C ALA A 44 -14.61 9.61 -5.03
N LEU A 45 -15.65 10.07 -5.73
CA LEU A 45 -16.93 9.37 -5.82
C LEU A 45 -16.87 8.39 -6.99
N VAL A 46 -16.83 7.10 -6.68
CA VAL A 46 -16.83 6.03 -7.66
C VAL A 46 -18.28 5.62 -7.91
N LEU A 47 -18.69 5.67 -9.17
CA LEU A 47 -20.02 5.27 -9.61
C LEU A 47 -19.95 3.84 -10.17
N SER A 48 -20.95 3.03 -9.85
CA SER A 48 -21.09 1.68 -10.37
C SER A 48 -22.55 1.38 -10.68
N ASP A 49 -22.80 0.58 -11.72
CA ASP A 49 -24.15 0.27 -12.17
C ASP A 49 -24.93 -0.62 -11.18
N ASP A 50 -24.24 -1.23 -10.22
CA ASP A 50 -24.81 -2.15 -9.22
C ASP A 50 -25.18 -1.47 -7.88
N THR A 51 -24.82 -0.20 -7.69
CA THR A 51 -24.96 0.47 -6.40
C THR A 51 -25.51 1.88 -6.57
N ASP A 52 -26.71 2.12 -6.03
CA ASP A 52 -27.27 3.47 -5.95
C ASP A 52 -26.40 4.37 -5.06
N ALA A 53 -26.13 5.58 -5.55
CA ALA A 53 -25.41 6.62 -4.83
C ALA A 53 -26.29 7.86 -4.71
N GLU A 54 -26.61 8.25 -3.48
CA GLU A 54 -27.28 9.52 -3.21
C GLU A 54 -26.21 10.60 -2.97
N THR A 55 -26.35 11.76 -3.59
CA THR A 55 -25.42 12.88 -3.41
C THR A 55 -26.13 14.07 -2.78
N THR A 56 -25.52 14.67 -1.77
CA THR A 56 -26.04 15.85 -1.07
C THR A 56 -25.04 16.99 -1.13
N ILE A 57 -25.52 18.21 -1.35
CA ILE A 57 -24.76 19.43 -1.10
C ILE A 57 -25.38 20.18 0.08
N ASN A 58 -24.52 20.57 1.03
CA ASN A 58 -24.91 21.47 2.11
C ASN A 58 -24.25 22.82 1.88
N LEU A 59 -25.06 23.89 1.81
CA LEU A 59 -24.61 25.27 1.87
C LEU A 59 -24.91 25.84 3.25
N ARG A 60 -23.92 26.48 3.86
CA ARG A 60 -24.11 27.26 5.08
C ARG A 60 -23.37 28.59 4.96
N PRO A 61 -23.93 29.70 5.47
CA PRO A 61 -23.18 30.94 5.60
C PRO A 61 -21.82 30.70 6.23
N TYR A 62 -20.77 31.13 5.53
CA TYR A 62 -19.41 30.99 6.01
C TYR A 62 -19.28 31.79 7.30
N THR A 63 -18.75 31.19 8.34
CA THR A 63 -18.67 31.85 9.63
C THR A 63 -17.50 32.85 9.60
N GLU A 64 -17.79 34.15 9.62
CA GLU A 64 -16.80 35.23 9.73
C GLU A 64 -16.72 35.69 11.20
N GLY A 65 -15.93 34.98 12.00
CA GLY A 65 -15.87 35.21 13.43
C GLY A 65 -17.10 34.64 14.16
N THR A 66 -17.60 35.30 15.21
CA THR A 66 -18.62 34.73 16.13
C THR A 66 -19.78 35.67 16.43
N ARG A 67 -19.98 36.71 15.62
CA ARG A 67 -21.14 37.60 15.71
C ARG A 67 -21.79 37.86 14.35
N GLY A 68 -21.18 37.39 13.26
CA GLY A 68 -21.72 37.46 11.92
C GLY A 68 -21.46 36.14 11.23
N SER A 69 -22.46 35.65 10.51
CA SER A 69 -22.17 34.82 9.36
C SER A 69 -21.83 35.77 8.21
N SER A 70 -20.93 35.34 7.32
CA SER A 70 -20.72 36.02 6.05
C SER A 70 -22.06 36.12 5.35
N ASP A 71 -22.40 37.35 5.00
CA ASP A 71 -23.47 37.74 4.10
C ASP A 71 -23.06 37.54 2.63
N VAL A 72 -21.78 37.24 2.39
CA VAL A 72 -21.19 37.15 1.05
C VAL A 72 -20.73 35.73 0.70
N TRP A 73 -20.15 34.97 1.63
CA TRP A 73 -19.61 33.64 1.38
C TRP A 73 -20.45 32.54 2.03
N ASP A 74 -20.65 31.45 1.30
CA ASP A 74 -21.16 30.20 1.84
C ASP A 74 -20.07 29.13 1.84
N GLU A 75 -19.98 28.34 2.91
CA GLU A 75 -19.25 27.08 2.87
C GLU A 75 -20.13 26.00 2.23
N PHE A 76 -19.57 25.27 1.28
CA PHE A 76 -20.20 24.12 0.66
C PHE A 76 -19.52 22.81 1.07
N ARG A 77 -20.33 21.76 1.23
CA ARG A 77 -19.86 20.38 1.42
C ARG A 77 -20.66 19.45 0.53
N VAL A 78 -19.97 18.69 -0.31
CA VAL A 78 -20.56 17.65 -1.16
C VAL A 78 -20.24 16.29 -0.57
N CYS A 79 -21.28 15.56 -0.21
CA CYS A 79 -21.20 14.21 0.35
C CYS A 79 -22.00 13.24 -0.51
N SER A 80 -21.64 11.96 -0.46
CA SER A 80 -22.50 10.89 -0.98
C SER A 80 -22.81 9.86 0.10
N TRP A 81 -23.89 9.11 -0.10
CA TRP A 81 -24.21 7.93 0.66
C TRP A 81 -24.37 6.72 -0.27
N THR A 82 -23.80 5.58 0.13
CA THR A 82 -24.02 4.29 -0.52
C THR A 82 -24.28 3.23 0.53
N SER A 83 -25.03 2.18 0.17
CA SER A 83 -25.31 1.05 1.07
C SER A 83 -24.04 0.34 1.58
N LYS A 84 -22.97 0.32 0.77
CA LYS A 84 -21.70 -0.34 1.08
C LYS A 84 -20.75 0.48 1.95
N ARG A 85 -20.73 1.83 1.81
CA ARG A 85 -19.73 2.70 2.49
C ARG A 85 -20.32 3.71 3.47
N GLY A 86 -21.64 3.88 3.51
CA GLY A 86 -22.27 4.95 4.27
C GLY A 86 -21.93 6.33 3.73
N TRP A 87 -21.97 7.35 4.60
CA TRP A 87 -21.67 8.74 4.24
C TRP A 87 -20.18 8.95 3.97
N THR A 88 -19.86 9.53 2.82
CA THR A 88 -18.51 9.94 2.43
C THR A 88 -18.51 11.40 2.03
N GLU A 89 -17.64 12.21 2.61
CA GLU A 89 -17.40 13.59 2.18
C GLU A 89 -16.39 13.61 1.02
N HIS A 90 -16.73 14.26 -0.08
CA HIS A 90 -15.93 14.26 -1.30
C HIS A 90 -15.21 15.57 -1.55
N CYS A 91 -15.93 16.68 -1.41
CA CYS A 91 -15.44 18.00 -1.76
C CYS A 91 -15.99 19.05 -0.79
N THR A 92 -15.11 19.94 -0.34
CA THR A 92 -15.47 21.06 0.53
C THR A 92 -14.83 22.34 0.03
N GLY A 93 -15.47 23.48 0.24
CA GLY A 93 -14.86 24.77 -0.07
C GLY A 93 -15.81 25.91 0.28
N GLN A 94 -15.51 27.10 -0.24
CA GLN A 94 -16.38 28.26 -0.10
C GLN A 94 -16.84 28.72 -1.49
N VAL A 95 -18.08 29.20 -1.58
CA VAL A 95 -18.71 29.70 -2.81
C VAL A 95 -19.43 31.03 -2.53
N ARG A 96 -19.43 31.94 -3.50
CA ARG A 96 -20.26 33.13 -3.50
C ARG A 96 -20.69 33.53 -4.90
N VAL A 97 -21.73 34.36 -4.96
CA VAL A 97 -22.10 35.15 -6.13
C VAL A 97 -21.63 36.59 -5.96
N ARG A 98 -21.22 37.26 -7.03
CA ARG A 98 -20.96 38.70 -7.06
C ARG A 98 -22.07 39.43 -7.79
N SER A 99 -22.54 40.55 -7.26
CA SER A 99 -23.49 41.48 -7.88
C SER A 99 -22.79 42.63 -8.60
N ASP A 100 -23.51 43.36 -9.48
CA ASP A 100 -22.96 44.48 -10.27
C ASP A 100 -22.36 45.57 -9.34
N PRO A 101 -21.10 45.98 -9.55
CA PRO A 101 -20.44 47.05 -8.79
C PRO A 101 -21.20 48.39 -8.76
N LYS A 102 -22.16 48.63 -9.66
CA LYS A 102 -22.93 49.89 -9.68
C LYS A 102 -23.78 50.14 -8.42
N GLN A 103 -23.95 49.16 -7.53
CA GLN A 103 -24.63 49.34 -6.24
C GLN A 103 -23.71 49.56 -5.02
N GLN A 104 -22.37 49.53 -5.16
CA GLN A 104 -21.46 49.88 -4.05
C GLN A 104 -20.56 51.06 -4.41
N SER A 105 -20.73 52.14 -3.64
CA SER A 105 -20.17 53.47 -3.86
C SER A 105 -18.64 53.51 -4.03
N ALA A 106 -18.24 54.20 -5.09
CA ALA A 106 -17.10 55.12 -5.29
C ALA A 106 -15.76 54.91 -4.54
N ALA A 107 -14.69 55.00 -5.36
CA ALA A 107 -13.30 55.34 -5.07
C ALA A 107 -12.37 54.17 -4.68
N ILE A 108 -11.55 53.73 -5.65
CA ILE A 108 -10.09 53.87 -5.74
C ILE A 108 -9.69 53.27 -7.12
N SER A 109 -8.71 53.85 -7.79
CA SER A 109 -8.19 53.52 -9.14
C SER A 109 -8.35 52.05 -9.60
N SER A 110 -9.01 51.87 -10.74
CA SER A 110 -9.30 50.64 -11.50
C SER A 110 -8.37 49.42 -11.26
N PRO A 111 -8.81 48.41 -10.49
CA PRO A 111 -8.24 47.06 -10.49
C PRO A 111 -8.37 46.35 -11.86
N PHE A 112 -9.25 46.84 -12.74
CA PHE A 112 -9.62 46.21 -13.99
C PHE A 112 -8.54 46.36 -15.08
N ASP A 113 -7.95 47.54 -15.21
CA ASP A 113 -6.88 47.80 -16.19
C ASP A 113 -5.59 47.01 -15.87
N THR A 114 -5.31 46.83 -14.58
CA THR A 114 -4.18 46.03 -14.11
C THR A 114 -4.38 44.53 -14.41
N GLN A 115 -5.61 44.03 -14.28
CA GLN A 115 -5.95 42.63 -14.59
C GLN A 115 -5.89 42.35 -16.09
N ILE A 116 -6.40 43.26 -16.93
CA ILE A 116 -6.34 43.14 -18.39
C ILE A 116 -4.89 43.14 -18.88
N ALA A 117 -4.07 44.07 -18.36
CA ALA A 117 -2.65 44.13 -18.69
C ALA A 117 -1.89 42.86 -18.26
N TYR A 118 -2.21 42.32 -17.07
CA TYR A 118 -1.65 41.07 -16.57
C TYR A 118 -2.02 39.88 -17.46
N THR A 119 -3.31 39.70 -17.79
CA THR A 119 -3.78 38.61 -18.64
C THR A 119 -3.17 38.70 -20.05
N LYS A 120 -3.11 39.90 -20.63
CA LYS A 120 -2.45 40.13 -21.92
C LYS A 120 -0.98 39.71 -21.89
N ALA A 121 -0.25 40.03 -20.83
CA ALA A 121 1.14 39.62 -20.65
C ALA A 121 1.27 38.10 -20.49
N GLN A 122 0.36 37.45 -19.76
CA GLN A 122 0.33 35.98 -19.63
C GLN A 122 0.04 35.28 -20.96
N ILE A 123 -0.98 35.71 -21.71
CA ILE A 123 -1.30 35.17 -23.04
C ILE A 123 -0.06 35.25 -23.95
N ALA A 124 0.54 36.44 -24.06
CA ALA A 124 1.72 36.65 -24.89
C ALA A 124 2.90 35.75 -24.46
N ARG A 125 3.13 35.60 -23.14
CA ARG A 125 4.19 34.73 -22.59
C ARG A 125 3.93 33.27 -22.92
N ILE A 126 2.71 32.78 -22.69
CA ILE A 126 2.33 31.39 -22.91
C ILE A 126 2.46 31.06 -24.39
N GLN A 127 1.83 31.84 -25.27
CA GLN A 127 1.86 31.63 -26.72
C GLN A 127 3.27 31.71 -27.31
N LYS A 128 4.13 32.60 -26.78
CA LYS A 128 5.53 32.70 -27.21
C LYS A 128 6.34 31.45 -26.83
N SER A 129 6.05 30.84 -25.69
CA SER A 129 6.81 29.69 -25.18
C SER A 129 6.29 28.34 -25.68
N ALA A 130 4.97 28.18 -25.79
CA ALA A 130 4.32 26.93 -26.15
C ALA A 130 4.25 26.79 -27.67
N THR A 131 5.36 26.35 -28.28
CA THR A 131 5.49 26.24 -29.74
C THR A 131 5.29 24.82 -30.26
N HIS A 132 5.29 23.79 -29.38
CA HIS A 132 5.14 22.40 -29.79
C HIS A 132 3.67 22.03 -29.92
N HIS A 133 3.22 21.77 -31.14
CA HIS A 133 1.87 21.27 -31.40
C HIS A 133 1.71 19.83 -30.87
N LEU A 134 0.56 19.55 -30.23
CA LEU A 134 0.24 18.25 -29.65
C LEU A 134 -0.80 17.50 -30.48
N ASP A 135 -0.54 16.21 -30.70
CA ASP A 135 -1.60 15.29 -31.14
C ASP A 135 -2.48 14.93 -29.95
N MET A 136 -3.68 15.51 -29.91
CA MET A 136 -4.64 15.29 -28.84
C MET A 136 -5.14 13.84 -28.77
N SER A 137 -5.22 13.15 -29.92
CA SER A 137 -5.63 11.73 -29.95
C SER A 137 -4.57 10.88 -29.26
N HIS A 138 -3.30 11.16 -29.53
CA HIS A 138 -2.19 10.50 -28.86
C HIS A 138 -2.17 10.81 -27.35
N MET A 139 -2.40 12.06 -26.95
CA MET A 139 -2.48 12.44 -25.53
C MET A 139 -3.53 11.62 -24.77
N TYR A 140 -4.76 11.53 -25.31
CA TYR A 140 -5.83 10.76 -24.66
C TYR A 140 -5.57 9.25 -24.71
N GLN A 141 -4.86 8.73 -25.72
CA GLN A 141 -4.42 7.35 -25.75
C GLN A 141 -3.44 7.05 -24.61
N VAL A 142 -2.41 7.87 -24.42
CA VAL A 142 -1.43 7.72 -23.32
C VAL A 142 -2.14 7.76 -21.96
N LEU A 143 -3.08 8.68 -21.76
CA LEU A 143 -3.87 8.74 -20.53
C LEU A 143 -4.71 7.47 -20.34
N SER A 144 -5.34 6.97 -21.40
CA SER A 144 -6.10 5.71 -21.36
C SER A 144 -5.23 4.51 -20.99
N ASP A 145 -4.03 4.41 -21.58
CA ASP A 145 -3.08 3.32 -21.32
C ASP A 145 -2.57 3.32 -19.86
N LEU A 146 -2.45 4.50 -19.24
CA LEU A 146 -2.15 4.65 -17.81
C LEU A 146 -3.37 4.40 -16.89
N GLY A 147 -4.56 4.21 -17.47
CA GLY A 147 -5.81 3.94 -16.75
C GLY A 147 -6.80 5.12 -16.70
N ALA A 148 -6.46 6.29 -17.23
CA ALA A 148 -7.35 7.45 -17.33
C ALA A 148 -8.09 7.49 -18.68
N GLY A 149 -9.09 6.61 -18.83
CA GLY A 149 -9.96 6.60 -20.01
C GLY A 149 -10.97 7.77 -20.02
N TYR A 150 -10.83 8.67 -20.99
CA TYR A 150 -11.79 9.75 -21.26
C TYR A 150 -12.60 9.42 -22.51
N GLY A 151 -13.93 9.35 -22.38
CA GLY A 151 -14.82 9.19 -23.53
C GLY A 151 -14.89 10.45 -24.41
N PRO A 152 -15.48 10.38 -25.63
CA PRO A 152 -15.47 11.47 -26.60
C PRO A 152 -16.02 12.81 -26.08
N ILE A 153 -16.99 12.75 -25.16
CA ILE A 153 -17.63 13.93 -24.53
C ILE A 153 -16.72 14.66 -23.52
N PHE A 154 -15.62 14.03 -23.09
CA PHE A 154 -14.62 14.62 -22.19
C PHE A 154 -13.31 14.96 -22.92
N GLN A 155 -13.25 14.78 -24.24
CA GLN A 155 -12.09 15.09 -25.06
C GLN A 155 -12.27 16.46 -25.72
N ASP A 156 -12.29 17.52 -24.91
CA ASP A 156 -12.76 18.86 -25.33
C ASP A 156 -11.66 19.74 -25.96
N ILE A 157 -10.40 19.35 -25.82
CA ILE A 157 -9.25 20.14 -26.28
C ILE A 157 -8.96 19.87 -27.77
N GLY A 158 -8.82 20.94 -28.55
CA GLY A 158 -8.32 20.97 -29.93
C GLY A 158 -7.17 21.97 -30.09
N ASN A 159 -6.42 21.89 -31.21
CA ASN A 159 -5.34 22.81 -31.60
C ASN A 159 -4.41 23.22 -30.43
N CYS A 160 -3.94 22.24 -29.66
CA CYS A 160 -3.17 22.51 -28.45
C CYS A 160 -1.67 22.60 -28.73
N TYR A 161 -1.04 23.58 -28.10
CA TYR A 161 0.41 23.78 -28.12
C TYR A 161 0.96 23.76 -26.69
N SER A 162 2.20 23.30 -26.54
CA SER A 162 2.84 23.15 -25.23
C SER A 162 4.32 23.49 -25.22
N SER A 163 4.81 23.69 -24.01
CA SER A 163 6.20 23.80 -23.57
C SER A 163 6.30 23.14 -22.19
N PRO A 164 7.51 22.92 -21.65
CA PRO A 164 7.67 22.37 -20.30
C PRO A 164 7.00 23.17 -19.17
N HIS A 165 6.53 24.40 -19.39
CA HIS A 165 5.94 25.23 -18.34
C HIS A 165 4.59 25.84 -18.70
N ASN A 166 4.17 25.78 -19.97
CA ASN A 166 2.95 26.44 -20.42
C ASN A 166 2.28 25.65 -21.55
N SER A 167 0.96 25.70 -21.62
CA SER A 167 0.15 25.16 -22.72
C SER A 167 -1.02 26.07 -23.03
N PHE A 168 -1.51 26.02 -24.25
CA PHE A 168 -2.75 26.68 -24.66
C PHE A 168 -3.41 25.96 -25.85
N GLY A 169 -4.68 26.25 -26.12
CA GLY A 169 -5.43 25.61 -27.21
C GLY A 169 -6.92 25.92 -27.17
N ASP A 170 -7.68 25.24 -28.01
CA ASP A 170 -9.12 25.41 -28.14
C ASP A 170 -9.86 24.47 -27.18
N LEU A 171 -10.76 25.00 -26.37
CA LEU A 171 -11.64 24.25 -25.48
C LEU A 171 -13.06 24.27 -26.06
N HIS A 172 -13.49 23.16 -26.65
CA HIS A 172 -14.77 23.06 -27.35
C HIS A 172 -15.93 22.61 -26.44
N VAL A 173 -17.10 23.18 -26.66
CA VAL A 173 -18.36 22.67 -26.12
C VAL A 173 -18.79 21.46 -26.97
N ARG A 174 -18.89 20.28 -26.34
CA ARG A 174 -19.39 19.04 -26.97
C ARG A 174 -20.91 18.92 -26.87
N ASP A 175 -21.50 18.12 -27.76
CA ASP A 175 -22.93 17.81 -27.73
C ASP A 175 -23.24 16.76 -26.65
N THR A 176 -23.23 17.19 -25.39
CA THR A 176 -23.55 16.38 -24.21
C THR A 176 -25.01 15.93 -24.20
N ARG A 177 -25.91 16.70 -24.81
CA ARG A 177 -27.32 16.35 -24.96
C ARG A 177 -27.53 15.05 -25.73
N SER A 178 -26.69 14.77 -26.72
CA SER A 178 -26.77 13.55 -27.54
C SER A 178 -26.59 12.24 -26.75
N VAL A 179 -25.91 12.28 -25.60
CA VAL A 179 -25.64 11.10 -24.76
C VAL A 179 -26.53 11.02 -23.52
N MET A 180 -27.40 12.01 -23.29
CA MET A 180 -28.31 12.04 -22.15
C MET A 180 -29.58 11.22 -22.42
N PRO A 181 -30.18 10.57 -21.39
CA PRO A 181 -31.45 9.87 -21.55
C PRO A 181 -32.53 10.78 -22.16
N LYS A 182 -33.19 10.28 -23.22
CA LYS A 182 -34.23 11.01 -24.00
C LYS A 182 -33.74 12.33 -24.62
N GLY A 183 -32.42 12.53 -24.74
CA GLY A 183 -31.85 13.76 -25.27
C GLY A 183 -32.23 15.00 -24.46
N PHE A 184 -32.47 14.85 -23.15
CA PHE A 184 -32.80 15.95 -22.26
C PHE A 184 -31.57 16.37 -21.45
N GLU A 185 -31.20 17.64 -21.56
CA GLU A 185 -30.13 18.24 -20.77
C GLU A 185 -30.70 19.46 -20.02
N PRO A 186 -30.56 19.52 -18.69
CA PRO A 186 -31.02 20.68 -17.93
C PRO A 186 -30.15 21.91 -18.23
N PRO A 187 -30.72 23.13 -18.18
CA PRO A 187 -29.92 24.34 -18.29
C PRO A 187 -28.98 24.43 -17.08
N LEU A 188 -27.67 24.43 -17.35
CA LEU A 188 -26.61 24.61 -16.36
C LEU A 188 -25.85 25.90 -16.66
N THR A 189 -25.35 26.54 -15.60
CA THR A 189 -24.49 27.72 -15.70
C THR A 189 -23.23 27.42 -16.52
N ILE A 190 -22.63 26.25 -16.25
CA ILE A 190 -21.50 25.71 -16.99
C ILE A 190 -21.58 24.19 -16.92
N HIS A 191 -21.44 23.51 -18.06
CA HIS A 191 -21.49 22.06 -18.09
C HIS A 191 -20.22 21.46 -17.44
N PRO A 192 -20.33 20.42 -16.58
CA PRO A 192 -19.18 19.82 -15.92
C PRO A 192 -18.10 19.30 -16.87
N SER A 193 -18.47 18.75 -18.04
CA SER A 193 -17.48 18.29 -19.02
C SER A 193 -16.62 19.45 -19.54
N PHE A 194 -17.24 20.56 -19.92
CA PHE A 194 -16.55 21.74 -20.43
C PHE A 194 -15.56 22.32 -19.41
N LEU A 195 -15.99 22.47 -18.15
CA LEU A 195 -15.10 22.91 -17.08
C LEU A 195 -13.98 21.88 -16.79
N HIS A 196 -14.27 20.60 -16.93
CA HIS A 196 -13.27 19.53 -16.80
C HIS A 196 -12.23 19.58 -17.93
N GLY A 197 -12.65 19.89 -19.16
CA GLY A 197 -11.75 20.07 -20.30
C GLY A 197 -10.71 21.17 -20.05
N LEU A 198 -11.05 22.23 -19.31
CA LEU A 198 -10.05 23.24 -18.92
C LEU A 198 -8.94 22.64 -18.03
N LEU A 199 -9.28 21.71 -17.12
CA LEU A 199 -8.29 21.04 -16.28
C LEU A 199 -7.31 20.18 -17.09
N HIS A 200 -7.71 19.71 -18.29
CA HIS A 200 -6.86 18.87 -19.13
C HIS A 200 -5.66 19.63 -19.71
N PHE A 201 -5.65 20.97 -19.72
CA PHE A 201 -4.48 21.74 -20.13
C PHE A 201 -3.27 21.56 -19.18
N ALA A 202 -3.44 20.93 -18.01
CA ALA A 202 -2.33 20.51 -17.16
C ALA A 202 -1.60 19.25 -17.68
N TRP A 203 -2.28 18.35 -18.43
CA TRP A 203 -1.68 17.10 -18.93
C TRP A 203 -0.48 17.31 -19.85
N PRO A 204 -0.51 18.24 -20.82
CA PRO A 204 0.65 18.59 -21.63
C PRO A 204 1.92 18.87 -20.82
N LEU A 205 1.77 19.60 -19.72
CA LEU A 205 2.87 20.01 -18.85
C LEU A 205 3.42 18.79 -18.07
N LEU A 206 2.52 17.98 -17.51
CA LEU A 206 2.89 16.74 -16.81
C LEU A 206 3.59 15.74 -17.72
N GLY A 207 3.24 15.68 -19.02
CA GLY A 207 3.88 14.87 -20.05
C GLY A 207 5.14 15.50 -20.68
N GLN A 208 5.86 16.33 -19.92
CA GLN A 208 7.10 17.04 -20.28
C GLN A 208 6.99 18.15 -21.33
N GLY A 209 5.81 18.43 -21.90
CA GLY A 209 5.56 19.63 -22.72
C GLY A 209 6.37 19.76 -24.02
N LEU A 210 6.99 18.68 -24.51
CA LEU A 210 7.83 18.66 -25.72
C LEU A 210 7.17 17.94 -26.90
N GLY A 211 5.83 17.90 -26.95
CA GLY A 211 5.08 17.26 -28.02
C GLY A 211 4.99 15.72 -27.96
N ARG A 212 5.74 15.06 -27.06
CA ARG A 212 5.84 13.59 -26.97
C ARG A 212 4.88 12.93 -25.97
N MET A 213 4.33 13.69 -25.01
CA MET A 213 3.47 13.16 -23.94
C MET A 213 4.09 11.99 -23.15
N ASP A 214 5.33 12.17 -22.65
CA ASP A 214 6.01 11.17 -21.83
C ASP A 214 5.51 11.25 -20.37
N LEU A 215 4.45 10.51 -20.05
CA LEU A 215 3.84 10.44 -18.71
C LEU A 215 3.90 9.01 -18.17
N ASP A 216 4.38 8.84 -16.93
CA ASP A 216 4.52 7.53 -16.27
C ASP A 216 3.52 7.32 -15.12
N THR A 217 2.85 8.39 -14.67
CA THR A 217 2.03 8.42 -13.47
C THR A 217 0.78 9.25 -13.72
N LEU A 218 -0.38 8.76 -13.29
CA LEU A 218 -1.62 9.54 -13.32
C LEU A 218 -1.64 10.59 -12.20
N TYR A 219 -2.41 11.66 -12.38
CA TYR A 219 -2.60 12.71 -11.38
C TYR A 219 -4.09 12.99 -11.16
N MET A 220 -4.44 13.52 -9.99
CA MET A 220 -5.79 13.97 -9.65
C MET A 220 -5.79 15.37 -9.03
N PRO A 221 -6.80 16.21 -9.35
CA PRO A 221 -7.04 17.46 -8.63
C PRO A 221 -7.32 17.20 -7.14
N THR A 222 -6.58 17.86 -6.25
CA THR A 222 -6.74 17.70 -4.78
C THR A 222 -7.04 19.01 -4.06
N MET A 223 -6.56 20.12 -4.59
CA MET A 223 -6.81 21.45 -4.06
C MET A 223 -6.95 22.45 -5.19
N ILE A 224 -7.86 23.42 -5.05
CA ILE A 224 -7.94 24.59 -5.92
C ILE A 224 -8.08 25.81 -5.01
N LYS A 225 -7.11 26.71 -5.08
CA LYS A 225 -7.09 27.91 -4.24
C LYS A 225 -8.29 28.81 -4.57
N ARG A 226 -8.56 29.05 -5.85
CA ARG A 226 -9.64 29.93 -6.30
C ARG A 226 -10.15 29.55 -7.68
N VAL A 227 -11.46 29.66 -7.88
CA VAL A 227 -12.12 29.54 -9.20
C VAL A 227 -13.01 30.75 -9.40
N THR A 228 -12.96 31.37 -10.58
CA THR A 228 -13.99 32.34 -11.00
C THR A 228 -14.64 31.89 -12.30
N VAL A 229 -15.96 32.09 -12.40
CA VAL A 229 -16.76 31.75 -13.60
C VAL A 229 -17.69 32.93 -13.90
N GLY A 230 -17.51 33.57 -15.05
CA GLY A 230 -18.43 34.58 -15.57
C GLY A 230 -19.73 33.98 -16.12
N LEU A 231 -20.67 34.83 -16.52
CA LEU A 231 -21.95 34.38 -17.08
C LEU A 231 -21.90 34.03 -18.57
N ASN A 232 -20.95 34.61 -19.31
CA ASN A 232 -20.84 34.46 -20.77
C ASN A 232 -20.08 33.20 -21.16
N VAL A 233 -20.35 32.07 -20.50
CA VAL A 233 -19.77 30.78 -20.86
C VAL A 233 -20.51 30.22 -22.08
N PRO A 234 -19.81 29.69 -23.10
CA PRO A 234 -20.47 29.09 -24.25
C PRO A 234 -21.24 27.83 -23.84
N THR A 235 -22.46 27.67 -24.38
CA THR A 235 -23.37 26.56 -24.06
C THR A 235 -23.82 25.77 -25.28
N LYS A 236 -23.54 26.25 -26.50
CA LYS A 236 -23.93 25.57 -27.74
C LYS A 236 -22.79 24.72 -28.26
N ALA A 237 -23.09 23.48 -28.62
CA ALA A 237 -22.13 22.56 -29.23
C ALA A 237 -21.42 23.21 -30.43
N GLY A 238 -20.10 23.07 -30.49
CA GLY A 238 -19.25 23.66 -31.53
C GLY A 238 -18.66 25.04 -31.17
N GLN A 239 -19.22 25.76 -30.19
CA GLN A 239 -18.56 26.95 -29.64
C GLN A 239 -17.28 26.55 -28.88
N PHE A 240 -16.34 27.48 -28.73
CA PHE A 240 -15.09 27.23 -28.01
C PHE A 240 -14.56 28.48 -27.29
N LEU A 241 -13.68 28.26 -26.31
CA LEU A 241 -12.83 29.28 -25.68
C LEU A 241 -11.35 28.94 -25.93
N LYS A 242 -10.46 29.93 -25.83
CA LYS A 242 -9.02 29.67 -25.73
C LYS A 242 -8.66 29.36 -24.28
N GLY A 243 -8.21 28.13 -24.02
CA GLY A 243 -7.70 27.71 -22.72
C GLY A 243 -6.20 27.95 -22.61
N TYR A 244 -5.74 28.37 -21.44
CA TYR A 244 -4.34 28.63 -21.12
C TYR A 244 -3.99 28.01 -19.78
N CYS A 245 -2.79 27.43 -19.69
CA CYS A 245 -2.27 26.84 -18.46
C CYS A 245 -0.79 27.18 -18.30
N SER A 246 -0.40 27.44 -17.05
CA SER A 246 0.99 27.62 -16.65
C SER A 246 1.28 26.79 -15.39
N GLY A 247 2.50 26.27 -15.28
CA GLY A 247 2.90 25.42 -14.16
C GLY A 247 4.40 25.46 -13.89
N SER A 248 4.77 25.17 -12.65
CA SER A 248 6.18 25.07 -12.22
C SER A 248 6.52 23.61 -12.00
N LEU A 249 7.14 22.99 -13.01
CA LEU A 249 7.53 21.58 -12.95
C LEU A 249 8.96 21.47 -12.42
N SER A 250 9.11 20.80 -11.29
CA SER A 250 10.39 20.31 -10.78
C SER A 250 10.33 18.79 -10.72
N LEU A 251 10.63 18.09 -11.82
CA LEU A 251 10.47 16.63 -11.84
C LEU A 251 11.75 15.87 -12.17
N PRO A 252 12.51 15.45 -11.14
CA PRO A 252 13.24 14.19 -11.13
C PRO A 252 12.35 12.99 -10.73
N SER A 253 11.16 13.23 -10.13
CA SER A 253 10.19 12.20 -9.71
C SER A 253 8.76 12.77 -9.54
N PRO A 254 7.68 11.95 -9.61
CA PRO A 254 6.29 12.41 -9.45
C PRO A 254 5.98 13.05 -8.08
N GLU A 255 5.59 14.33 -8.07
CA GLU A 255 5.24 15.11 -6.87
C GLU A 255 3.97 15.96 -7.08
N PRO A 256 3.24 16.35 -6.02
CA PRO A 256 2.13 17.29 -6.12
C PRO A 256 2.56 18.59 -6.81
N THR A 257 1.92 18.90 -7.93
CA THR A 257 2.34 20.00 -8.82
C THR A 257 1.23 21.04 -8.94
N LYS A 258 1.62 22.32 -8.88
CA LYS A 258 0.71 23.47 -8.94
C LYS A 258 0.60 24.03 -10.36
N PHE A 259 -0.64 24.33 -10.77
CA PHE A 259 -1.01 24.95 -12.03
C PHE A 259 -1.93 26.15 -11.81
N ASP A 260 -1.82 27.14 -12.70
CA ASP A 260 -2.75 28.25 -12.82
C ASP A 260 -3.31 28.23 -14.25
N LEU A 261 -4.64 28.28 -14.38
CA LEU A 261 -5.36 28.14 -15.65
C LEU A 261 -6.37 29.27 -15.85
N PHE A 262 -6.62 29.65 -17.10
CA PHE A 262 -7.68 30.58 -17.45
C PHE A 262 -8.20 30.34 -18.87
N ALA A 263 -9.42 30.80 -19.17
CA ALA A 263 -10.02 30.72 -20.49
C ALA A 263 -10.59 32.08 -20.95
N THR A 264 -10.35 32.45 -22.21
CA THR A 264 -10.84 33.69 -22.83
C THR A 264 -11.59 33.39 -24.13
N GLU A 265 -12.40 34.34 -24.59
CA GLU A 265 -12.79 34.34 -26.01
C GLU A 265 -11.56 34.53 -26.90
N GLU A 266 -11.66 34.08 -28.15
CA GLU A 266 -10.60 34.29 -29.13
C GLU A 266 -10.40 35.78 -29.39
N GLY A 267 -9.15 36.25 -29.28
CA GLY A 267 -8.80 37.67 -29.42
C GLY A 267 -9.11 38.54 -28.19
N SER A 268 -9.80 38.02 -27.18
CA SER A 268 -10.05 38.72 -25.92
C SER A 268 -8.90 38.57 -24.92
N THR A 269 -8.76 39.55 -24.04
CA THR A 269 -7.85 39.52 -22.88
C THR A 269 -8.59 39.45 -21.55
N GLU A 270 -9.92 39.34 -21.61
CA GLU A 270 -10.79 39.18 -20.45
C GLU A 270 -11.02 37.69 -20.18
N PRO A 271 -10.61 37.17 -19.01
CA PRO A 271 -10.85 35.79 -18.66
C PRO A 271 -12.30 35.56 -18.22
N ILE A 272 -12.97 34.61 -18.88
CA ILE A 272 -14.32 34.16 -18.51
C ILE A 272 -14.24 33.13 -17.37
N ILE A 273 -13.20 32.30 -17.38
CA ILE A 273 -12.94 31.31 -16.34
C ILE A 273 -11.51 31.48 -15.86
N THR A 274 -11.29 31.51 -14.54
CA THR A 274 -9.96 31.38 -13.94
C THR A 274 -9.94 30.28 -12.90
N ILE A 275 -8.82 29.55 -12.83
CA ILE A 275 -8.53 28.52 -11.84
C ILE A 275 -7.13 28.81 -11.31
N ASP A 276 -7.05 29.44 -10.14
CA ASP A 276 -5.79 29.76 -9.49
C ASP A 276 -5.44 28.65 -8.50
N GLY A 277 -4.18 28.20 -8.54
CA GLY A 277 -3.62 27.24 -7.62
C GLY A 277 -4.29 25.88 -7.62
N LEU A 278 -4.55 25.33 -8.81
CA LEU A 278 -4.87 23.93 -8.98
C LEU A 278 -3.67 23.09 -8.56
N VAL A 279 -3.86 22.16 -7.62
CA VAL A 279 -2.86 21.17 -7.23
C VAL A 279 -3.26 19.81 -7.77
N MET A 280 -2.44 19.30 -8.69
CA MET A 280 -2.52 17.95 -9.23
C MET A 280 -1.59 17.06 -8.42
N THR A 281 -2.15 16.05 -7.74
CA THR A 281 -1.39 15.11 -6.91
C THR A 281 -1.26 13.78 -7.64
N PRO A 282 -0.05 13.18 -7.72
CA PRO A 282 0.14 11.91 -8.39
C PRO A 282 -0.65 10.79 -7.70
N LEU A 283 -1.42 10.05 -8.48
CA LEU A 283 -2.02 8.79 -8.10
C LEU A 283 -0.92 7.74 -7.98
N ARG A 284 -0.43 7.56 -6.76
CA ARG A 284 0.41 6.41 -6.43
C ARG A 284 -0.49 5.18 -6.47
N ASN A 285 -0.21 4.28 -7.41
CA ASN A 285 -1.06 3.14 -7.77
C ASN A 285 -1.85 2.57 -6.56
N PRO A 286 -3.19 2.66 -6.57
CA PRO A 286 -4.06 2.11 -5.51
C PRO A 286 -4.23 0.59 -5.58
N ASP A 287 -3.54 -0.12 -6.48
CA ASP A 287 -3.63 -1.58 -6.69
C ASP A 287 -3.30 -2.46 -5.46
N THR A 288 -3.13 -1.87 -4.29
CA THR A 288 -3.07 -2.59 -3.01
C THR A 288 -4.39 -2.59 -2.25
N ARG A 289 -5.54 -2.34 -2.88
CA ARG A 289 -6.86 -2.58 -2.25
C ARG A 289 -7.45 -3.96 -2.55
N ARG A 290 -6.81 -4.80 -3.37
CA ARG A 290 -7.01 -6.25 -3.31
C ARG A 290 -5.91 -6.83 -2.46
N GLU A 291 -6.19 -7.03 -1.18
CA GLU A 291 -5.37 -7.86 -0.27
C GLU A 291 -5.36 -9.34 -0.69
N ASP A 292 -6.12 -9.72 -1.72
CA ASP A 292 -6.12 -11.08 -2.23
C ASP A 292 -4.86 -11.33 -3.06
N THR A 293 -3.97 -12.14 -2.51
CA THR A 293 -2.87 -12.76 -3.24
C THR A 293 -3.42 -13.43 -4.50
N HIS A 294 -2.91 -13.03 -5.66
CA HIS A 294 -3.28 -13.66 -6.93
C HIS A 294 -3.06 -15.18 -6.85
N LYS A 295 -4.08 -15.96 -7.22
CA LYS A 295 -4.10 -17.43 -7.13
C LYS A 295 -3.35 -18.07 -8.31
N LEU A 296 -2.02 -17.99 -8.29
CA LEU A 296 -1.13 -18.47 -9.35
C LEU A 296 -0.56 -19.85 -9.06
N CYS A 297 -0.30 -20.14 -7.80
CA CYS A 297 0.35 -21.33 -7.29
C CYS A 297 -0.69 -22.29 -6.70
N TYR A 298 -0.60 -23.54 -7.13
CA TYR A 298 -1.38 -24.66 -6.64
C TYR A 298 -0.44 -25.81 -6.32
N LYS A 299 -0.84 -26.63 -5.36
CA LYS A 299 -0.14 -27.87 -5.00
C LYS A 299 -1.10 -29.05 -5.05
N ILE A 300 -0.53 -30.24 -5.11
CA ILE A 300 -1.28 -31.49 -5.04
C ILE A 300 -1.29 -31.96 -3.59
N ASP A 301 -2.47 -32.15 -3.02
CA ASP A 301 -2.66 -32.77 -1.71
C ASP A 301 -3.49 -34.05 -1.85
N TRP A 302 -3.18 -35.05 -1.03
CA TRP A 302 -3.94 -36.29 -0.95
C TRP A 302 -5.07 -36.15 0.09
N HIS A 303 -6.30 -36.35 -0.34
CA HIS A 303 -7.48 -36.32 0.53
C HIS A 303 -8.11 -37.70 0.63
N PRO A 304 -8.69 -38.08 1.79
CA PRO A 304 -9.51 -39.29 1.88
C PRO A 304 -10.63 -39.26 0.84
N LEU A 305 -10.87 -40.38 0.17
CA LEU A 305 -12.06 -40.59 -0.62
C LEU A 305 -13.24 -40.68 0.37
N ALA A 306 -14.08 -39.63 0.45
CA ALA A 306 -15.11 -39.45 1.47
C ALA A 306 -15.93 -40.74 1.78
N GLU A 307 -16.16 -40.99 3.07
CA GLU A 307 -16.70 -42.21 3.73
C GLU A 307 -17.36 -43.24 2.81
N VAL A 308 -16.58 -44.24 2.39
CA VAL A 308 -17.13 -45.53 1.97
C VAL A 308 -17.46 -46.32 3.24
N GLU A 309 -18.70 -46.18 3.73
CA GLU A 309 -19.22 -47.12 4.72
C GLU A 309 -19.29 -48.53 4.12
N ASN A 310 -18.67 -49.45 4.88
CA ASN A 310 -18.82 -50.90 4.92
C ASN A 310 -17.94 -51.75 3.99
N THR A 311 -16.97 -52.36 4.66
CA THR A 311 -16.32 -53.65 4.44
C THR A 311 -17.29 -54.75 3.97
N VAL A 312 -16.90 -55.45 2.89
CA VAL A 312 -17.42 -56.78 2.55
C VAL A 312 -16.25 -57.76 2.65
N GLU A 313 -16.32 -58.67 3.61
CA GLU A 313 -15.40 -59.81 3.72
C GLU A 313 -15.62 -60.76 2.55
N GLY A 314 -14.58 -60.94 1.72
CA GLY A 314 -14.53 -61.95 0.68
C GLY A 314 -13.07 -62.31 0.42
N ASP A 315 -12.69 -63.55 0.75
CA ASP A 315 -11.32 -64.05 0.56
C ASP A 315 -10.91 -64.04 -0.92
N ILE A 316 -9.91 -63.23 -1.25
CA ILE A 316 -9.14 -63.30 -2.51
C ILE A 316 -7.75 -63.83 -2.15
N GLN A 317 -7.40 -65.04 -2.60
CA GLN A 317 -6.03 -65.57 -2.46
C GLN A 317 -5.18 -65.16 -3.67
N ILE A 318 -4.16 -64.32 -3.45
CA ILE A 318 -3.13 -64.00 -4.43
C ILE A 318 -2.01 -65.05 -4.32
N ARG A 319 -1.70 -65.79 -5.39
CA ARG A 319 -0.58 -66.74 -5.43
C ARG A 319 0.59 -66.12 -6.19
N ARG A 320 1.73 -65.93 -5.53
CA ARG A 320 3.02 -65.58 -6.17
C ARG A 320 3.46 -66.72 -7.09
N CYS A 321 3.65 -66.43 -8.38
CA CYS A 321 4.51 -67.22 -9.26
C CYS A 321 5.86 -66.48 -9.37
N ALA A 322 6.96 -67.21 -9.51
CA ALA A 322 8.28 -66.63 -9.67
C ALA A 322 8.85 -67.13 -11.00
N THR A 323 8.90 -66.27 -12.01
CA THR A 323 9.58 -66.57 -13.28
C THR A 323 10.26 -65.34 -13.88
N GLU A 324 11.39 -65.55 -14.55
CA GLU A 324 12.38 -64.52 -14.93
C GLU A 324 11.97 -63.56 -16.07
N ASN A 325 10.70 -63.48 -16.45
CA ASN A 325 10.20 -62.58 -17.49
C ASN A 325 8.84 -61.99 -17.09
N LEU A 326 8.78 -60.66 -16.94
CA LEU A 326 7.57 -59.81 -16.83
C LEU A 326 6.30 -60.49 -16.24
N ASP A 327 6.35 -60.83 -14.95
CA ASP A 327 5.18 -61.35 -14.23
C ASP A 327 4.13 -60.23 -14.06
N LEU A 328 3.07 -60.26 -14.87
CA LEU A 328 1.89 -59.38 -14.80
C LEU A 328 0.67 -60.23 -14.38
N ASP A 329 0.40 -60.27 -13.08
CA ASP A 329 -0.74 -61.01 -12.54
C ASP A 329 -2.05 -60.23 -12.71
N TYR A 330 -3.15 -60.93 -13.08
CA TYR A 330 -4.50 -60.37 -13.20
C TYR A 330 -5.52 -61.08 -12.30
N ILE A 331 -6.60 -60.38 -11.95
CA ILE A 331 -7.74 -60.92 -11.18
C ILE A 331 -9.03 -60.71 -12.01
N HIS A 332 -9.81 -61.77 -12.22
CA HIS A 332 -10.99 -61.79 -13.09
C HIS A 332 -12.31 -61.97 -12.32
N LYS A 333 -13.42 -61.43 -12.86
CA LYS A 333 -14.80 -61.75 -12.47
C LYS A 333 -15.66 -61.85 -13.73
N ASP A 334 -16.07 -63.05 -14.14
CA ASP A 334 -16.96 -63.26 -15.30
C ASP A 334 -18.37 -62.71 -15.02
N LYS A 335 -18.95 -62.04 -16.02
CA LYS A 335 -20.39 -61.84 -16.15
C LYS A 335 -20.85 -62.54 -17.42
N ASP A 336 -21.15 -63.84 -17.32
CA ASP A 336 -22.11 -64.51 -18.20
C ASP A 336 -22.54 -65.84 -17.59
N ALA A 337 -23.83 -65.92 -17.21
CA ALA A 337 -24.56 -67.18 -17.10
C ALA A 337 -26.07 -66.89 -17.14
N ASN A 338 -26.64 -66.91 -18.34
CA ASN A 338 -28.03 -67.31 -18.50
C ASN A 338 -28.07 -68.83 -18.30
N THR A 339 -28.34 -69.29 -17.08
CA THR A 339 -28.74 -70.68 -16.82
C THR A 339 -29.41 -70.76 -15.45
N ASN A 340 -30.67 -71.20 -15.46
CA ASN A 340 -31.34 -71.70 -14.28
C ASN A 340 -30.56 -72.92 -13.78
N GLU A 341 -29.86 -72.80 -12.65
CA GLU A 341 -29.80 -73.80 -11.57
C GLU A 341 -28.80 -73.37 -10.48
N GLN A 342 -29.16 -73.69 -9.24
CA GLN A 342 -28.48 -73.28 -8.02
C GLN A 342 -27.08 -73.90 -7.90
N THR A 343 -26.02 -73.08 -7.94
CA THR A 343 -24.78 -73.26 -7.15
C THR A 343 -23.92 -72.00 -7.23
N GLU A 344 -23.53 -71.45 -6.07
CA GLU A 344 -22.60 -70.33 -5.94
C GLU A 344 -21.22 -70.70 -6.49
N GLN A 345 -20.92 -70.39 -7.75
CA GLN A 345 -19.55 -70.40 -8.27
C GLN A 345 -18.90 -69.02 -8.08
N LYS A 346 -18.13 -68.88 -7.00
CA LYS A 346 -17.16 -67.78 -6.83
C LYS A 346 -16.16 -67.80 -8.01
N GLY A 347 -15.96 -66.65 -8.65
CA GLY A 347 -15.12 -66.47 -9.84
C GLY A 347 -13.69 -67.02 -9.66
N LYS A 348 -13.18 -67.68 -10.71
CA LYS A 348 -11.87 -68.35 -10.70
C LYS A 348 -10.77 -67.37 -11.15
N VAL A 349 -9.86 -67.02 -10.23
CA VAL A 349 -8.65 -66.22 -10.53
C VAL A 349 -7.67 -67.09 -11.33
N SER A 350 -7.10 -66.57 -12.41
CA SER A 350 -6.06 -67.24 -13.19
C SER A 350 -4.94 -66.25 -13.50
N VAL A 351 -3.68 -66.71 -13.46
CA VAL A 351 -2.48 -65.94 -13.83
C VAL A 351 -1.99 -66.47 -15.17
N ARG A 352 -1.67 -65.60 -16.12
CA ARG A 352 -1.17 -65.98 -17.47
C ARG A 352 -0.22 -64.92 -18.01
N ASP A 353 0.72 -65.36 -18.85
CA ASP A 353 1.67 -64.49 -19.54
C ASP A 353 0.98 -63.59 -20.59
N PHE A 354 1.57 -62.43 -20.80
CA PHE A 354 0.99 -61.31 -21.55
C PHE A 354 0.69 -61.61 -23.04
N GLY A 355 1.38 -62.59 -23.63
CA GLY A 355 1.38 -62.86 -25.09
C GLY A 355 0.16 -63.56 -25.68
N ASP A 356 -0.63 -64.29 -24.88
CA ASP A 356 -1.66 -65.24 -25.37
C ASP A 356 -3.10 -64.88 -24.99
N ILE A 357 -3.37 -63.60 -24.67
CA ILE A 357 -4.65 -63.18 -24.07
C ILE A 357 -5.43 -62.24 -25.00
N ASP A 358 -6.67 -62.60 -25.31
CA ASP A 358 -7.65 -61.64 -25.84
C ASP A 358 -8.16 -60.75 -24.70
N PHE A 359 -7.83 -59.47 -24.76
CA PHE A 359 -8.18 -58.44 -23.78
C PHE A 359 -9.57 -57.82 -24.02
N SER A 360 -10.24 -58.18 -25.12
CA SER A 360 -11.56 -57.64 -25.44
C SER A 360 -12.60 -58.07 -24.37
N GLN A 361 -13.39 -57.10 -23.91
CA GLN A 361 -14.45 -57.26 -22.89
C GLN A 361 -14.01 -57.63 -21.46
N LYS A 362 -12.75 -57.40 -21.06
CA LYS A 362 -12.24 -57.77 -19.72
C LYS A 362 -11.92 -56.58 -18.81
N GLN A 363 -12.13 -56.77 -17.50
CA GLN A 363 -11.58 -55.94 -16.42
C GLN A 363 -10.18 -56.47 -16.08
N LEU A 364 -9.16 -55.62 -16.13
CA LEU A 364 -7.76 -56.00 -15.96
C LEU A 364 -7.18 -55.35 -14.71
N VAL A 365 -6.49 -56.12 -13.87
CA VAL A 365 -5.62 -55.59 -12.81
C VAL A 365 -4.18 -55.88 -13.24
N LEU A 366 -3.32 -54.87 -13.22
CA LEU A 366 -1.89 -54.99 -13.54
C LEU A 366 -1.09 -54.77 -12.26
N LEU A 367 -0.25 -55.73 -11.87
CA LEU A 367 0.65 -55.59 -10.73
C LEU A 367 2.06 -55.24 -11.19
N GLN A 368 2.55 -54.05 -10.82
CA GLN A 368 3.93 -53.65 -11.07
C GLN A 368 4.83 -54.08 -9.92
N THR A 369 5.95 -54.74 -10.24
CA THR A 369 7.00 -55.12 -9.29
C THR A 369 8.21 -54.19 -9.45
N GLU A 370 9.16 -54.21 -8.52
CA GLU A 370 10.42 -53.45 -8.66
C GLU A 370 11.24 -53.86 -9.89
N ALA A 371 11.14 -55.13 -10.30
CA ALA A 371 11.86 -55.65 -11.47
C ALA A 371 11.22 -55.22 -12.80
N THR A 372 9.93 -54.87 -12.81
CA THR A 372 9.14 -54.57 -14.01
C THR A 372 8.83 -53.07 -14.11
N SER A 373 9.85 -52.29 -14.43
CA SER A 373 9.74 -50.84 -14.62
C SER A 373 9.62 -50.46 -16.10
N LEU A 374 8.82 -49.42 -16.40
CA LEU A 374 8.78 -48.79 -17.72
C LEU A 374 10.16 -48.29 -18.19
N ARG A 375 11.11 -48.12 -17.27
CA ARG A 375 12.48 -47.65 -17.55
C ARG A 375 13.27 -48.62 -18.41
N TYR A 376 13.01 -49.92 -18.24
CA TYR A 376 13.79 -51.00 -18.84
C TYR A 376 12.93 -51.86 -19.77
N LEU A 377 11.75 -51.37 -20.18
CA LEU A 377 10.81 -52.11 -20.99
C LEU A 377 11.37 -52.36 -22.40
N THR A 378 11.27 -53.60 -22.89
CA THR A 378 11.64 -53.96 -24.27
C THR A 378 10.56 -53.52 -25.25
N GLU A 379 10.89 -53.48 -26.55
CA GLU A 379 9.95 -53.12 -27.62
C GLU A 379 8.74 -54.07 -27.66
N ASP A 380 8.98 -55.38 -27.58
CA ASP A 380 7.92 -56.40 -27.52
C ASP A 380 7.05 -56.24 -26.27
N GLY A 381 7.67 -55.96 -25.11
CA GLY A 381 6.95 -55.70 -23.86
C GLY A 381 6.08 -54.45 -23.94
N PHE A 382 6.53 -53.42 -24.66
CA PHE A 382 5.76 -52.20 -24.88
C PHE A 382 4.57 -52.41 -25.81
N GLU A 383 4.74 -53.11 -26.94
CA GLU A 383 3.63 -53.40 -27.85
C GLU A 383 2.59 -54.33 -27.22
N GLY A 384 3.03 -55.27 -26.38
CA GLY A 384 2.15 -55.99 -25.47
C GLY A 384 1.36 -55.01 -24.60
N LEU A 385 2.04 -54.27 -23.73
CA LEU A 385 1.41 -53.34 -22.79
C LEU A 385 0.39 -52.41 -23.47
N LYS A 386 0.76 -51.82 -24.61
CA LYS A 386 -0.09 -50.98 -25.44
C LYS A 386 -1.35 -51.70 -25.93
N THR A 387 -1.23 -52.95 -26.38
CA THR A 387 -2.37 -53.77 -26.80
C THR A 387 -3.35 -54.00 -25.66
N ALA A 388 -2.87 -54.31 -24.44
CA ALA A 388 -3.78 -54.51 -23.31
C ALA A 388 -4.45 -53.22 -22.87
N LEU A 389 -3.70 -52.11 -22.77
CA LEU A 389 -4.25 -50.82 -22.35
C LEU A 389 -5.28 -50.26 -23.34
N LEU A 390 -5.16 -50.56 -24.63
CA LEU A 390 -6.09 -50.09 -25.67
C LEU A 390 -7.30 -51.00 -25.88
N LYS A 391 -7.18 -52.32 -25.63
CA LYS A 391 -8.27 -53.29 -25.87
C LYS A 391 -9.07 -53.63 -24.61
N ALA A 392 -8.50 -53.51 -23.42
CA ALA A 392 -9.20 -53.80 -22.17
C ALA A 392 -10.36 -52.84 -21.93
N GLN A 393 -11.44 -53.32 -21.32
CA GLN A 393 -12.62 -52.50 -21.04
C GLN A 393 -12.38 -51.53 -19.87
N THR A 394 -11.71 -52.00 -18.82
CA THR A 394 -11.26 -51.20 -17.68
C THR A 394 -9.95 -51.77 -17.12
N VAL A 395 -9.04 -50.92 -16.68
CA VAL A 395 -7.74 -51.33 -16.13
C VAL A 395 -7.53 -50.72 -14.75
N LEU A 396 -7.01 -51.49 -13.80
CA LEU A 396 -6.46 -51.01 -12.53
C LEU A 396 -4.97 -51.36 -12.47
N TRP A 397 -4.10 -50.36 -12.50
CA TRP A 397 -2.66 -50.55 -12.41
C TRP A 397 -2.15 -50.28 -11.01
N VAL A 398 -1.70 -51.32 -10.32
CA VAL A 398 -1.16 -51.28 -8.96
C VAL A 398 0.36 -51.13 -9.02
N TYR A 399 0.91 -50.18 -8.26
CA TYR A 399 2.33 -49.86 -8.27
C TYR A 399 2.83 -49.47 -6.87
N TRP A 400 4.15 -49.49 -6.67
CA TRP A 400 4.77 -49.01 -5.42
C TRP A 400 4.95 -47.49 -5.46
N ALA A 401 4.27 -46.77 -4.56
CA ALA A 401 4.23 -45.31 -4.52
C ALA A 401 5.61 -44.63 -4.34
N ASP A 402 6.55 -45.23 -3.60
CA ASP A 402 7.85 -44.61 -3.27
C ASP A 402 8.94 -44.82 -4.33
N SER A 403 8.65 -45.55 -5.40
CA SER A 403 9.61 -45.74 -6.48
C SER A 403 9.52 -44.60 -7.51
N PRO A 404 10.62 -43.89 -7.83
CA PRO A 404 10.63 -42.86 -8.87
C PRO A 404 10.16 -43.39 -10.23
N ASP A 405 10.41 -44.67 -10.50
CA ASP A 405 10.04 -45.34 -11.73
C ASP A 405 8.52 -45.58 -11.84
N ALA A 406 7.83 -45.71 -10.71
CA ALA A 406 6.38 -45.86 -10.67
C ALA A 406 5.64 -44.60 -11.14
N GLN A 407 6.24 -43.42 -11.03
CA GLN A 407 5.63 -42.18 -11.52
C GLN A 407 5.54 -42.12 -13.04
N MET A 408 6.38 -42.88 -13.76
CA MET A 408 6.24 -43.02 -15.22
C MET A 408 4.93 -43.73 -15.57
N THR A 409 4.49 -44.70 -14.76
CA THR A 409 3.21 -45.40 -14.93
C THR A 409 2.04 -44.43 -14.75
N VAL A 410 2.09 -43.59 -13.71
CA VAL A 410 1.08 -42.55 -13.48
C VAL A 410 1.04 -41.57 -14.66
N GLY A 411 2.19 -41.12 -15.14
CA GLY A 411 2.31 -40.25 -16.31
C GLY A 411 1.73 -40.87 -17.58
N LEU A 412 2.11 -42.10 -17.91
CA LEU A 412 1.63 -42.83 -19.09
C LEU A 412 0.10 -42.99 -19.05
N THR A 413 -0.45 -43.41 -17.92
CA THR A 413 -1.90 -43.62 -17.79
C THR A 413 -2.68 -42.29 -17.85
N ARG A 414 -2.13 -41.18 -17.32
CA ARG A 414 -2.70 -39.82 -17.49
C ARG A 414 -2.79 -39.43 -18.96
N THR A 415 -1.71 -39.63 -19.72
CA THR A 415 -1.68 -39.35 -21.16
C THR A 415 -2.72 -40.17 -21.91
N LEU A 416 -2.77 -41.48 -21.67
CA LEU A 416 -3.74 -42.37 -22.32
C LEU A 416 -5.19 -41.96 -22.01
N ARG A 417 -5.50 -41.62 -20.75
CA ARG A 417 -6.83 -41.09 -20.36
C ARG A 417 -7.19 -39.83 -21.15
N SER A 418 -6.23 -38.90 -21.29
CA SER A 418 -6.44 -37.64 -22.00
C SER A 418 -6.60 -37.81 -23.51
N GLU A 419 -5.97 -38.81 -24.12
CA GLU A 419 -5.98 -39.02 -25.58
C GLU A 419 -7.11 -39.94 -26.06
N THR A 420 -7.47 -40.97 -25.27
CA THR A 420 -8.32 -42.08 -25.74
C THR A 420 -9.60 -42.28 -24.93
N LEU A 421 -9.80 -41.51 -23.85
CA LEU A 421 -10.87 -41.72 -22.86
C LEU A 421 -10.85 -43.12 -22.21
N ALA A 422 -9.72 -43.85 -22.30
CA ALA A 422 -9.58 -45.18 -21.72
C ALA A 422 -9.84 -45.16 -20.20
N ARG A 423 -10.58 -46.15 -19.70
CA ARG A 423 -10.94 -46.27 -18.27
C ARG A 423 -9.83 -46.99 -17.50
N ILE A 424 -8.70 -46.31 -17.37
CA ILE A 424 -7.49 -46.83 -16.70
C ILE A 424 -7.33 -46.09 -15.38
N ALA A 425 -7.38 -46.83 -14.28
CA ALA A 425 -7.11 -46.34 -12.93
C ALA A 425 -5.75 -46.80 -12.42
N THR A 426 -5.19 -46.09 -11.46
CA THR A 426 -3.93 -46.45 -10.80
C THR A 426 -4.09 -46.52 -9.28
N LEU A 427 -3.37 -47.43 -8.64
CA LEU A 427 -3.32 -47.61 -7.18
C LEU A 427 -1.88 -47.65 -6.70
N GLY A 428 -1.44 -46.61 -6.01
CA GLY A 428 -0.16 -46.57 -5.33
C GLY A 428 -0.24 -47.25 -3.97
N LEU A 429 0.61 -48.24 -3.71
CA LEU A 429 0.78 -48.88 -2.41
C LEU A 429 1.90 -48.21 -1.63
N CYS A 430 1.62 -47.84 -0.38
CA CYS A 430 2.64 -47.41 0.57
C CYS A 430 3.41 -48.64 1.09
N PRO A 431 4.64 -48.48 1.63
CA PRO A 431 5.47 -49.62 2.08
C PRO A 431 4.77 -50.62 3.00
N VAL A 432 3.89 -50.12 3.88
CA VAL A 432 3.13 -50.94 4.83
C VAL A 432 2.07 -51.82 4.18
N ASP A 433 1.56 -51.44 3.00
CA ASP A 433 0.51 -52.16 2.28
C ASP A 433 1.07 -53.15 1.25
N ILE A 434 2.37 -53.11 0.98
CA ILE A 434 3.04 -54.04 0.06
C ILE A 434 3.04 -55.46 0.61
N GLU A 435 3.12 -55.62 1.94
CA GLU A 435 3.11 -56.92 2.60
C GLU A 435 1.73 -57.59 2.58
N THR A 436 0.65 -56.80 2.54
CA THR A 436 -0.75 -57.26 2.49
C THR A 436 -1.59 -56.43 1.51
N PRO A 437 -1.34 -56.54 0.19
CA PRO A 437 -1.94 -55.65 -0.81
C PRO A 437 -3.41 -55.96 -1.08
N GLU A 438 -3.92 -57.12 -0.64
CA GLU A 438 -5.25 -57.62 -0.96
C GLU A 438 -6.34 -56.63 -0.57
N LYS A 439 -6.25 -56.06 0.64
CA LYS A 439 -7.24 -55.13 1.18
C LYS A 439 -7.30 -53.83 0.38
N SER A 440 -6.14 -53.29 0.02
CA SER A 440 -6.02 -52.05 -0.75
C SER A 440 -6.53 -52.22 -2.19
N ILE A 441 -6.17 -53.35 -2.82
CA ILE A 441 -6.64 -53.69 -4.17
C ILE A 441 -8.16 -53.89 -4.16
N GLN A 442 -8.69 -54.61 -3.17
CA GLN A 442 -10.13 -54.84 -3.03
C GLN A 442 -10.90 -53.52 -2.81
N ALA A 443 -10.36 -52.61 -2.00
CA ALA A 443 -10.94 -51.28 -1.82
C ALA A 443 -10.99 -50.51 -3.15
N ALA A 444 -9.90 -50.50 -3.92
CA ALA A 444 -9.84 -49.82 -5.21
C ALA A 444 -10.80 -50.43 -6.25
N ILE A 445 -10.89 -51.77 -6.31
CA ILE A 445 -11.85 -52.49 -7.15
C ILE A 445 -13.28 -52.12 -6.76
N SER A 446 -13.58 -52.07 -5.46
CA SER A 446 -14.93 -51.74 -4.97
C SER A 446 -15.31 -50.29 -5.31
N ALA A 447 -14.34 -49.37 -5.26
CA ALA A 447 -14.53 -47.98 -5.67
C ALA A 447 -14.74 -47.84 -7.19
N LEU A 448 -14.01 -48.59 -8.01
CA LEU A 448 -14.05 -48.48 -9.47
C LEU A 448 -15.20 -49.27 -10.12
N TRP A 449 -15.49 -50.46 -9.59
CA TRP A 449 -16.41 -51.45 -10.14
C TRP A 449 -17.37 -51.96 -9.06
N PRO A 450 -18.20 -51.08 -8.45
CA PRO A 450 -19.12 -51.47 -7.39
C PRO A 450 -20.11 -52.53 -7.87
N THR A 451 -20.30 -53.58 -7.07
CA THR A 451 -21.25 -54.67 -7.35
C THR A 451 -22.57 -54.53 -6.59
N ASP A 452 -22.65 -53.55 -5.69
CA ASP A 452 -23.79 -53.25 -4.81
C ASP A 452 -24.76 -52.21 -5.43
N GLY A 453 -24.55 -51.85 -6.70
CA GLY A 453 -25.38 -50.87 -7.41
C GLY A 453 -25.03 -49.41 -7.12
N LYS A 454 -24.00 -49.12 -6.30
CA LYS A 454 -23.47 -47.77 -6.13
C LYS A 454 -22.86 -47.24 -7.44
N GLN A 455 -22.78 -45.92 -7.57
CA GLN A 455 -22.09 -45.32 -8.71
C GLN A 455 -20.56 -45.53 -8.58
N PRO A 456 -19.87 -45.89 -9.68
CA PRO A 456 -18.41 -46.00 -9.66
C PRO A 456 -17.76 -44.65 -9.37
N SER A 457 -16.63 -44.68 -8.69
CA SER A 457 -15.81 -43.50 -8.44
C SER A 457 -15.45 -42.80 -9.74
N LYS A 458 -15.48 -41.47 -9.70
CA LYS A 458 -15.02 -40.61 -10.80
C LYS A 458 -13.50 -40.41 -10.76
N ASP A 459 -12.88 -40.65 -9.61
CA ASP A 459 -11.44 -40.62 -9.45
C ASP A 459 -10.82 -41.90 -10.02
N LEU A 460 -9.66 -41.75 -10.64
CA LEU A 460 -8.93 -42.85 -11.31
C LEU A 460 -7.48 -42.95 -10.82
N GLU A 461 -7.09 -42.16 -9.82
CA GLU A 461 -5.75 -42.18 -9.24
C GLU A 461 -5.88 -42.26 -7.73
N PHE A 462 -5.46 -43.40 -7.18
CA PHE A 462 -5.59 -43.71 -5.77
C PHE A 462 -4.23 -43.95 -5.13
N GLN A 463 -4.14 -43.63 -3.85
CA GLN A 463 -3.09 -44.12 -2.96
C GLN A 463 -3.75 -44.82 -1.76
N ALA A 464 -3.24 -45.98 -1.39
CA ALA A 464 -3.76 -46.74 -0.26
C ALA A 464 -2.98 -46.45 1.03
N LYS A 465 -3.71 -46.51 2.14
CA LYS A 465 -3.17 -46.73 3.49
C LYS A 465 -4.08 -47.74 4.19
N GLY A 466 -3.72 -49.02 4.15
CA GLY A 466 -4.60 -50.12 4.52
C GLY A 466 -5.79 -50.25 3.57
N SER A 467 -7.02 -50.20 4.12
CA SER A 467 -8.27 -50.21 3.33
C SER A 467 -8.78 -48.81 2.96
N GLU A 468 -8.15 -47.75 3.46
CA GLU A 468 -8.53 -46.38 3.13
C GLU A 468 -7.87 -45.95 1.82
N LEU A 469 -8.68 -45.36 0.93
CA LEU A 469 -8.22 -44.79 -0.33
C LEU A 469 -8.12 -43.27 -0.23
N PHE A 470 -7.03 -42.74 -0.75
CA PHE A 470 -6.78 -41.32 -0.89
C PHE A 470 -6.74 -40.95 -2.37
N VAL A 471 -7.20 -39.75 -2.70
CA VAL A 471 -7.24 -39.21 -4.06
C VAL A 471 -6.57 -37.84 -4.11
N GLN A 472 -5.95 -37.53 -5.25
CA GLN A 472 -5.28 -36.25 -5.44
C GLN A 472 -6.30 -35.12 -5.66
N ARG A 473 -6.04 -33.99 -5.02
CA ARG A 473 -6.76 -32.74 -5.25
C ARG A 473 -5.76 -31.63 -5.50
N ILE A 474 -6.09 -30.78 -6.48
CA ILE A 474 -5.37 -29.53 -6.71
C ILE A 474 -5.93 -28.53 -5.71
N VAL A 475 -5.09 -28.07 -4.80
CA VAL A 475 -5.44 -27.09 -3.77
C VAL A 475 -4.61 -25.82 -3.93
N GLU A 476 -5.15 -24.70 -3.49
CA GLU A 476 -4.46 -23.42 -3.53
C GLU A 476 -3.25 -23.43 -2.59
N ASP A 477 -2.07 -23.04 -3.09
CA ASP A 477 -0.89 -22.86 -2.25
C ASP A 477 -0.79 -21.41 -1.79
N GLY A 478 -1.49 -21.09 -0.69
CA GLY A 478 -1.52 -19.74 -0.11
C GLY A 478 -0.13 -19.22 0.29
N VAL A 479 0.81 -20.10 0.66
CA VAL A 479 2.17 -19.73 1.04
C VAL A 479 2.97 -19.31 -0.19
N ALA A 480 2.95 -20.12 -1.26
CA ALA A 480 3.61 -19.79 -2.51
C ALA A 480 2.98 -18.57 -3.19
N ASN A 481 1.64 -18.45 -3.17
CA ASN A 481 0.93 -17.27 -3.68
C ASN A 481 1.34 -15.99 -2.96
N SER A 482 1.40 -16.03 -1.63
CA SER A 482 1.88 -14.90 -0.82
C SER A 482 3.32 -14.54 -1.14
N PHE A 483 4.19 -15.55 -1.29
CA PHE A 483 5.59 -15.35 -1.65
C PHE A 483 5.74 -14.69 -3.04
N VAL A 484 5.10 -15.24 -4.06
CA VAL A 484 5.15 -14.70 -5.43
C VAL A 484 4.58 -13.28 -5.47
N HIS A 485 3.47 -13.04 -4.79
CA HIS A 485 2.87 -11.72 -4.68
C HIS A 485 3.86 -10.71 -4.07
N ASN A 486 4.53 -11.08 -2.97
CA ASN A 486 5.52 -10.23 -2.30
C ASN A 486 6.77 -9.95 -3.14
N GLU A 487 7.26 -10.93 -3.91
CA GLU A 487 8.46 -10.74 -4.76
C GLU A 487 8.17 -9.90 -6.01
N THR A 488 7.00 -10.08 -6.61
CA THR A 488 6.65 -9.48 -7.91
C THR A 488 6.10 -8.06 -7.79
N HIS A 489 5.59 -7.67 -6.61
CA HIS A 489 5.06 -6.32 -6.39
C HIS A 489 6.09 -5.43 -5.69
N ASP A 490 6.07 -4.13 -6.01
CA ASP A 490 7.05 -3.19 -5.47
C ASP A 490 6.92 -2.97 -3.95
N MET A 491 5.68 -2.95 -3.44
CA MET A 491 5.38 -2.80 -2.02
C MET A 491 4.12 -3.58 -1.63
N THR A 492 4.31 -4.76 -1.06
CA THR A 492 3.24 -5.48 -0.36
C THR A 492 3.32 -5.16 1.13
N ILE A 493 2.18 -4.87 1.74
CA ILE A 493 2.07 -4.63 3.19
C ILE A 493 1.44 -5.86 3.80
N SER A 494 2.12 -6.46 4.77
CA SER A 494 1.60 -7.60 5.51
C SER A 494 1.76 -7.40 7.02
N THR A 495 0.95 -8.12 7.78
CA THR A 495 1.06 -8.16 9.23
C THR A 495 2.24 -9.04 9.62
N GLN A 496 3.18 -8.48 10.38
CA GLN A 496 4.39 -9.17 10.80
C GLN A 496 4.89 -8.67 12.16
N PRO A 497 5.78 -9.40 12.85
CA PRO A 497 6.35 -8.95 14.12
C PRO A 497 7.13 -7.64 13.98
N PHE A 498 6.97 -6.71 14.93
CA PHE A 498 7.69 -5.43 14.94
C PHE A 498 9.21 -5.61 15.11
N ARG A 499 9.63 -6.54 16.00
CA ARG A 499 11.05 -6.86 16.20
C ARG A 499 11.44 -8.01 15.30
N GLN A 500 12.36 -7.76 14.38
CA GLN A 500 12.93 -8.76 13.47
C GLN A 500 14.45 -8.65 13.50
N LEU A 501 15.14 -9.77 13.68
CA LEU A 501 16.60 -9.79 13.73
C LEU A 501 17.18 -9.30 12.39
N GLY A 502 18.14 -8.38 12.42
CA GLY A 502 18.79 -7.85 11.22
C GLY A 502 17.97 -6.85 10.41
N ARG A 503 16.74 -6.53 10.82
CA ARG A 503 15.86 -5.60 10.10
C ARG A 503 15.47 -4.42 10.98
N ARG A 504 15.58 -3.21 10.41
CA ARG A 504 15.19 -1.96 11.06
C ARG A 504 13.95 -1.42 10.38
N PHE A 505 13.04 -0.86 11.18
CA PHE A 505 11.80 -0.27 10.70
C PHE A 505 11.70 1.21 11.06
N LYS A 506 11.03 1.97 10.17
CA LYS A 506 10.49 3.31 10.41
C LYS A 506 9.07 3.41 9.86
N ILE A 507 8.23 4.21 10.48
CA ILE A 507 6.86 4.41 9.98
C ILE A 507 6.83 5.32 8.74
N GLN A 508 5.87 5.04 7.89
CA GLN A 508 5.50 5.88 6.77
C GLN A 508 3.98 5.88 6.62
N ILE A 509 3.45 6.96 6.06
CA ILE A 509 2.07 7.02 5.61
C ILE A 509 2.07 6.93 4.09
N ARG A 510 1.32 5.97 3.53
CA ARG A 510 1.24 5.80 2.08
C ARG A 510 0.40 6.91 1.46
N ASN A 511 -0.78 7.12 2.03
CA ASN A 511 -1.79 8.06 1.55
C ASN A 511 -2.08 9.07 2.66
N PRO A 512 -1.49 10.29 2.60
CA PRO A 512 -1.82 11.34 3.56
C PRO A 512 -3.34 11.57 3.62
N GLY A 513 -3.89 11.72 4.84
CA GLY A 513 -5.33 11.80 5.10
C GLY A 513 -5.98 10.45 5.48
N ALA A 514 -5.35 9.33 5.12
CA ALA A 514 -5.85 7.99 5.39
C ALA A 514 -4.96 7.29 6.42
N LEU A 515 -5.33 7.37 7.71
CA LEU A 515 -4.53 6.81 8.83
C LEU A 515 -4.39 5.28 8.79
N ASP A 516 -5.31 4.57 8.13
CA ASP A 516 -5.24 3.13 7.85
C ASP A 516 -4.10 2.74 6.89
N SER A 517 -3.51 3.75 6.22
CA SER A 517 -2.35 3.60 5.35
C SER A 517 -1.00 3.76 6.05
N LEU A 518 -1.00 3.94 7.39
CA LEU A 518 0.20 3.87 8.23
C LEU A 518 0.78 2.45 8.19
N HIS A 519 2.05 2.34 7.81
CA HIS A 519 2.78 1.08 7.77
C HIS A 519 4.27 1.30 8.01
N LEU A 520 4.99 0.25 8.40
CA LEU A 520 6.43 0.33 8.58
C LEU A 520 7.18 -0.08 7.32
N VAL A 521 8.23 0.66 7.00
CA VAL A 521 9.15 0.38 5.89
C VAL A 521 10.54 0.06 6.43
N ASN A 522 11.36 -0.58 5.61
CA ASN A 522 12.77 -0.82 5.96
C ASN A 522 13.50 0.51 6.17
N ASP A 523 14.23 0.59 7.26
CA ASP A 523 15.16 1.68 7.53
C ASP A 523 16.58 1.26 7.15
N ASN A 524 17.10 1.86 6.08
CA ASN A 524 18.45 1.66 5.57
C ASN A 524 19.24 2.95 5.82
N PRO A 525 19.79 3.14 7.04
CA PRO A 525 20.22 4.46 7.42
C PRO A 525 21.64 4.74 6.90
N LEU A 526 21.90 5.99 6.52
CA LEU A 526 23.23 6.46 6.10
C LEU A 526 24.27 6.33 7.25
N PRO A 527 25.58 6.51 6.99
CA PRO A 527 26.56 6.65 8.07
C PRO A 527 26.15 7.74 9.07
N LEU A 528 26.43 7.50 10.37
CA LEU A 528 26.06 8.44 11.43
C LEU A 528 26.88 9.74 11.31
N GLY A 529 26.21 10.89 11.40
CA GLY A 529 26.89 12.19 11.38
C GLY A 529 27.83 12.40 12.57
N LYS A 530 28.87 13.21 12.41
CA LYS A 530 29.92 13.42 13.43
C LYS A 530 29.38 13.96 14.77
N ASP A 531 28.36 14.82 14.74
CA ASP A 531 27.74 15.42 15.93
C ASP A 531 26.40 14.77 16.31
N GLN A 532 26.05 13.65 15.67
CA GLN A 532 24.79 12.95 15.90
C GLN A 532 24.95 11.81 16.89
N ILE A 533 23.82 11.44 17.49
CA ILE A 533 23.68 10.20 18.24
C ILE A 533 22.59 9.34 17.59
N GLU A 534 22.76 8.03 17.61
CA GLU A 534 21.74 7.06 17.27
C GLU A 534 21.26 6.38 18.54
N LEU A 535 19.95 6.13 18.61
CA LEU A 535 19.33 5.54 19.77
C LEU A 535 18.41 4.41 19.35
N ARG A 536 18.41 3.35 20.17
CA ARG A 536 17.37 2.34 20.16
C ARG A 536 16.14 2.89 20.86
N VAL A 537 15.08 3.10 20.09
CA VAL A 537 13.82 3.68 20.58
C VAL A 537 13.18 2.74 21.59
N LYS A 538 12.76 3.29 22.74
CA LYS A 538 11.99 2.57 23.75
C LYS A 538 10.55 3.04 23.79
N VAL A 539 10.32 4.35 23.74
CA VAL A 539 8.97 4.93 23.74
C VAL A 539 8.94 6.17 22.86
N SER A 540 7.94 6.28 21.99
CA SER A 540 7.75 7.41 21.07
C SER A 540 6.62 8.31 21.57
N GLY A 541 6.81 9.63 21.58
CA GLY A 541 5.78 10.60 21.94
C GLY A 541 4.98 11.06 20.73
N LEU A 542 3.66 11.03 20.82
CA LEU A 542 2.75 11.48 19.76
C LEU A 542 2.38 12.96 19.95
N ASN A 543 2.50 13.75 18.89
CA ASN A 543 2.26 15.19 18.88
C ASN A 543 1.19 15.58 17.87
N PHE A 544 0.57 16.75 18.06
CA PHE A 544 -0.42 17.27 17.11
C PHE A 544 0.20 17.50 15.72
N LYS A 545 1.49 17.86 15.66
CA LYS A 545 2.25 17.97 14.42
C LYS A 545 2.22 16.67 13.61
N ASP A 546 2.28 15.51 14.26
CA ASP A 546 2.23 14.21 13.59
C ASP A 546 0.87 13.99 12.90
N ILE A 547 -0.22 14.50 13.48
CA ILE A 547 -1.55 14.46 12.87
C ILE A 547 -1.58 15.33 11.63
N VAL A 548 -1.14 16.60 11.72
CA VAL A 548 -1.12 17.54 10.58
C VAL A 548 -0.27 17.00 9.42
N VAL A 549 0.89 16.42 9.73
CA VAL A 549 1.75 15.76 8.72
C VAL A 549 1.06 14.53 8.12
N SER A 550 0.45 13.68 8.96
CA SER A 550 -0.29 12.50 8.48
C SER A 550 -1.51 12.85 7.62
N MET A 551 -2.11 14.02 7.83
CA MET A 551 -3.23 14.53 7.03
C MET A 551 -2.79 15.21 5.72
N GLY A 552 -1.48 15.31 5.45
CA GLY A 552 -0.93 15.98 4.27
C GLY A 552 -1.02 17.51 4.33
N GLN A 553 -1.38 18.08 5.49
CA GLN A 553 -1.52 19.53 5.68
C GLN A 553 -0.18 20.23 5.94
N LEU A 554 0.88 19.47 6.25
CA LEU A 554 2.24 19.98 6.41
C LEU A 554 3.24 19.09 5.68
N ALA A 555 4.04 19.69 4.80
CA ALA A 555 5.09 19.01 4.05
C ALA A 555 6.29 18.67 4.96
N GLN A 556 6.29 17.46 5.52
CA GLN A 556 7.39 16.89 6.30
C GLN A 556 7.51 15.40 5.97
N SER A 557 8.75 14.91 5.82
CA SER A 557 9.03 13.54 5.35
C SER A 557 9.03 12.46 6.44
N TYR A 558 8.80 12.84 7.71
CA TYR A 558 8.88 11.94 8.86
C TYR A 558 7.77 12.21 9.88
N LEU A 559 7.44 11.17 10.67
CA LEU A 559 6.49 11.23 11.77
C LEU A 559 7.19 10.97 13.11
N GLY A 560 6.83 11.74 14.12
CA GLY A 560 7.35 11.65 15.46
C GLY A 560 8.54 12.58 15.68
N ILE A 561 8.42 13.43 16.71
CA ILE A 561 9.38 14.51 17.02
C ILE A 561 9.92 14.48 18.46
N GLU A 562 9.53 13.47 19.25
CA GLU A 562 10.12 13.22 20.57
C GLU A 562 10.03 11.75 20.95
N TYR A 563 10.98 11.29 21.75
CA TYR A 563 11.02 9.91 22.24
C TYR A 563 11.98 9.79 23.42
N SER A 564 12.01 8.59 23.99
CA SER A 564 13.01 8.16 24.95
C SER A 564 13.61 6.81 24.52
N GLY A 565 14.88 6.61 24.83
CA GLY A 565 15.61 5.45 24.36
C GLY A 565 16.98 5.27 24.98
N ILE A 566 17.74 4.35 24.41
CA ILE A 566 19.09 4.01 24.84
C ILE A 566 20.04 4.33 23.70
N VAL A 567 21.11 5.09 23.97
CA VAL A 567 22.15 5.42 22.99
C VAL A 567 22.79 4.12 22.46
N SER A 568 22.71 3.91 21.14
CA SER A 568 23.30 2.76 20.46
C SER A 568 24.63 3.10 19.83
N ASN A 569 24.74 4.25 19.14
CA ASN A 569 25.97 4.74 18.52
C ASN A 569 26.13 6.25 18.76
N ILE A 570 27.38 6.71 18.74
CA ILE A 570 27.75 8.13 18.89
C ILE A 570 28.64 8.56 17.72
N GLY A 571 28.41 9.77 17.23
CA GLY A 571 29.27 10.41 16.24
C GLY A 571 30.63 10.78 16.83
N SER A 572 31.65 10.90 15.98
CA SER A 572 33.04 11.11 16.39
C SER A 572 33.30 12.35 17.24
N ASN A 573 32.45 13.38 17.14
CA ASN A 573 32.59 14.64 17.88
C ASN A 573 31.78 14.67 19.18
N VAL A 574 30.93 13.66 19.43
CA VAL A 574 30.05 13.63 20.59
C VAL A 574 30.84 13.14 21.81
N LYS A 575 31.02 14.02 22.80
CA LYS A 575 31.77 13.72 24.05
C LYS A 575 30.87 13.58 25.28
N ASN A 576 29.66 14.10 25.22
CA ASN A 576 28.74 14.25 26.36
C ASN A 576 27.75 13.08 26.53
N PHE A 577 27.82 12.05 25.68
CA PHE A 577 26.98 10.86 25.77
C PHE A 577 27.82 9.58 25.68
N LYS A 578 27.33 8.52 26.30
CA LYS A 578 27.94 7.18 26.25
C LYS A 578 26.96 6.17 25.67
N ILE A 579 27.47 5.18 24.94
CA ILE A 579 26.68 4.03 24.50
C ILE A 579 26.08 3.33 25.72
N GLY A 580 24.80 2.94 25.65
CA GLY A 580 24.05 2.37 26.76
C GLY A 580 23.35 3.38 27.67
N GLN A 581 23.60 4.68 27.52
CA GLN A 581 22.98 5.72 28.33
C GLN A 581 21.49 5.91 27.99
N ARG A 582 20.67 6.15 29.03
CA ARG A 582 19.23 6.42 28.93
C ARG A 582 19.00 7.90 28.67
N VAL A 583 18.35 8.24 27.56
CA VAL A 583 18.17 9.64 27.17
C VAL A 583 16.78 9.89 26.58
N MET A 584 16.27 11.10 26.77
CA MET A 584 15.11 11.65 26.08
C MET A 584 15.59 12.62 25.01
N ALA A 585 14.94 12.65 23.86
CA ALA A 585 15.44 13.39 22.71
C ALA A 585 14.35 13.80 21.73
N MET A 586 14.71 14.73 20.84
CA MET A 586 13.87 15.26 19.76
C MET A 586 14.50 14.95 18.39
N PRO A 587 14.12 13.84 17.74
CA PRO A 587 14.68 13.38 16.47
C PRO A 587 13.84 13.85 15.28
N GLU A 588 14.35 13.58 14.09
CA GLU A 588 13.59 13.65 12.84
C GLU A 588 13.03 12.25 12.53
N GLY A 589 11.91 11.90 13.18
CA GLY A 589 11.26 10.60 13.04
C GLY A 589 11.55 9.66 14.21
N CYS A 590 10.51 9.27 14.96
CA CYS A 590 10.68 8.43 16.16
C CYS A 590 9.76 7.22 16.26
N PHE A 591 8.76 7.08 15.38
CA PHE A 591 7.97 5.85 15.28
C PHE A 591 8.77 4.82 14.46
N SER A 592 9.85 4.34 15.06
CA SER A 592 10.87 3.51 14.41
C SER A 592 11.55 2.62 15.45
N THR A 593 12.35 1.67 14.98
CA THR A 593 13.21 0.83 15.83
C THR A 593 14.43 1.58 16.34
N TYR A 594 14.98 2.47 15.50
CA TYR A 594 16.10 3.36 15.82
C TYR A 594 15.77 4.78 15.36
N ALA A 595 16.25 5.77 16.10
CA ALA A 595 16.09 7.18 15.76
C ALA A 595 17.42 7.90 15.92
N ARG A 596 17.56 9.02 15.19
CA ARG A 596 18.78 9.83 15.17
C ARG A 596 18.46 11.28 15.43
N CYS A 597 19.34 11.95 16.15
CA CYS A 597 19.25 13.39 16.40
C CYS A 597 20.64 14.00 16.61
N SER A 598 20.73 15.32 16.55
CA SER A 598 21.90 16.03 17.07
C SER A 598 22.08 15.74 18.55
N ALA A 599 23.32 15.62 19.02
CA ALA A 599 23.61 15.51 20.46
C ALA A 599 23.07 16.71 21.27
N THR A 600 22.86 17.87 20.65
CA THR A 600 22.26 19.04 21.31
C THR A 600 20.75 18.94 21.52
N SER A 601 20.09 17.94 20.91
CA SER A 601 18.64 17.71 20.98
C SER A 601 18.30 16.50 21.85
N ALA A 602 19.20 16.14 22.77
CA ALA A 602 19.05 15.04 23.71
C ALA A 602 19.47 15.45 25.12
N ALA A 603 18.87 14.82 26.12
CA ALA A 603 19.20 14.98 27.54
C ALA A 603 19.10 13.64 28.26
N GLU A 604 19.88 13.48 29.33
CA GLU A 604 19.85 12.28 30.16
C GLU A 604 18.51 12.12 30.89
N ILE A 605 18.02 10.88 30.97
CA ILE A 605 16.84 10.54 31.77
C ILE A 605 17.28 10.34 33.22
N PRO A 606 16.67 11.05 34.19
CA PRO A 606 16.93 10.81 35.61
C PRO A 606 16.71 9.35 36.02
N ALA A 607 17.52 8.84 36.96
CA ALA A 607 17.49 7.42 37.35
C ALA A 607 16.09 6.92 37.76
N ASN A 608 15.31 7.78 38.43
CA ASN A 608 13.96 7.51 38.94
C ASN A 608 12.83 7.74 37.91
N MET A 609 13.13 8.11 36.67
CA MET A 609 12.13 8.41 35.64
C MET A 609 12.03 7.26 34.64
N SER A 610 10.83 6.73 34.38
CA SER A 610 10.57 5.71 33.35
C SER A 610 10.75 6.24 31.93
N PHE A 611 10.91 5.37 30.94
CA PHE A 611 10.98 5.79 29.53
C PHE A 611 9.69 6.43 29.03
N GLU A 612 8.54 5.93 29.49
CA GLU A 612 7.20 6.40 29.14
C GLU A 612 7.02 7.86 29.54
N VAL A 613 7.34 8.17 30.80
CA VAL A 613 7.34 9.54 31.31
C VAL A 613 8.36 10.39 30.56
N ALA A 614 9.58 9.91 30.35
CA ALA A 614 10.62 10.68 29.67
C ALA A 614 10.28 11.04 28.22
N ALA A 615 9.53 10.19 27.51
CA ALA A 615 9.07 10.46 26.13
C ALA A 615 7.96 11.53 26.07
N SER A 616 7.38 11.92 27.21
CA SER A 616 6.31 12.92 27.30
C SER A 616 6.82 14.35 27.54
N VAL A 617 8.11 14.52 27.85
CA VAL A 617 8.70 15.75 28.38
C VAL A 617 9.23 16.71 27.30
N PRO A 618 10.05 16.29 26.33
CA PRO A 618 10.87 17.20 25.54
C PRO A 618 10.08 18.28 24.81
N VAL A 619 9.08 17.91 24.00
CA VAL A 619 8.35 18.89 23.18
C VAL A 619 7.48 19.78 24.05
N VAL A 620 6.75 19.22 25.02
CA VAL A 620 5.76 20.00 25.78
C VAL A 620 6.44 21.05 26.66
N PHE A 621 7.49 20.67 27.38
CA PHE A 621 8.20 21.58 28.28
C PHE A 621 9.11 22.55 27.54
N CYS A 622 9.87 22.11 26.53
CA CYS A 622 10.70 23.04 25.77
C CYS A 622 9.83 24.06 25.02
N THR A 623 8.65 23.68 24.54
CA THR A 623 7.72 24.61 23.86
C THR A 623 7.23 25.63 24.87
N ALA A 624 6.74 25.19 26.03
CA ALA A 624 6.23 26.09 27.06
C ALA A 624 7.33 27.01 27.62
N CYS A 625 8.51 26.50 27.96
CA CYS A 625 9.65 27.29 28.43
C CYS A 625 10.08 28.34 27.40
N TYR A 626 10.22 27.95 26.13
CA TYR A 626 10.66 28.88 25.10
C TYR A 626 9.59 29.94 24.79
N SER A 627 8.31 29.55 24.76
CA SER A 627 7.20 30.49 24.56
C SER A 627 7.07 31.49 25.71
N LEU A 628 7.07 31.02 26.96
CA LEU A 628 6.83 31.87 28.13
C LEU A 628 8.04 32.72 28.51
N PHE A 629 9.23 32.12 28.60
CA PHE A 629 10.42 32.81 29.12
C PHE A 629 11.36 33.30 28.02
N GLY A 630 11.46 32.57 26.91
CA GLY A 630 12.35 32.92 25.81
C GLY A 630 11.81 34.06 24.94
N LEU A 631 10.53 33.99 24.58
CA LEU A 631 9.89 34.93 23.65
C LEU A 631 8.90 35.87 24.34
N GLY A 632 8.01 35.32 25.17
CA GLY A 632 7.00 36.09 25.90
C GLY A 632 7.55 36.88 27.09
N GLN A 633 8.73 36.51 27.59
CA GLN A 633 9.41 37.14 28.73
C GLN A 633 8.49 37.35 29.95
N LEU A 634 7.61 36.39 30.24
CA LEU A 634 6.63 36.46 31.31
C LEU A 634 7.29 36.78 32.67
N GLN A 635 6.74 37.77 33.38
CA GLN A 635 7.17 38.21 34.70
C GLN A 635 6.18 37.81 35.80
N ALA A 636 6.65 37.90 37.06
CA ALA A 636 5.79 37.69 38.22
C ALA A 636 4.66 38.73 38.26
N GLY A 637 3.43 38.28 38.53
CA GLY A 637 2.24 39.12 38.59
C GLY A 637 1.61 39.49 37.23
N GLU A 638 2.25 39.18 36.10
CA GLU A 638 1.67 39.36 34.77
C GLU A 638 0.58 38.33 34.46
N ARG A 639 -0.37 38.70 33.61
CA ARG A 639 -1.50 37.87 33.21
C ARG A 639 -1.17 37.06 31.96
N VAL A 640 -1.35 35.75 32.04
CA VAL A 640 -1.11 34.84 30.92
C VAL A 640 -2.38 34.11 30.52
N LEU A 641 -2.69 34.11 29.22
CA LEU A 641 -3.73 33.26 28.63
C LEU A 641 -3.10 32.03 27.99
N ILE A 642 -3.48 30.84 28.45
CA ILE A 642 -3.00 29.56 27.93
C ILE A 642 -4.17 28.81 27.27
N HIS A 643 -4.12 28.70 25.95
CA HIS A 643 -5.12 27.92 25.22
C HIS A 643 -4.92 26.42 25.38
N ALA A 644 -6.02 25.67 25.32
CA ALA A 644 -6.04 24.22 25.47
C ALA A 644 -5.32 23.73 26.74
N GLY A 645 -5.60 24.35 27.89
CA GLY A 645 -4.86 24.17 29.15
C GLY A 645 -4.76 22.71 29.62
N ALA A 646 -5.75 21.87 29.31
CA ALA A 646 -5.74 20.44 29.65
C ALA A 646 -4.89 19.56 28.71
N GLY A 647 -4.33 20.10 27.62
CA GLY A 647 -3.40 19.40 26.74
C GLY A 647 -1.96 19.42 27.27
N GLY A 648 -1.05 18.65 26.67
CA GLY A 648 0.34 18.54 27.15
C GLY A 648 1.09 19.87 27.27
N VAL A 649 1.11 20.69 26.22
CA VAL A 649 1.77 22.02 26.26
C VAL A 649 1.07 22.95 27.25
N GLY A 650 -0.27 22.93 27.29
CA GLY A 650 -1.06 23.75 28.21
C GLY A 650 -0.74 23.47 29.68
N GLN A 651 -0.66 22.19 30.06
CA GLN A 651 -0.26 21.78 31.40
C GLN A 651 1.16 22.20 31.74
N ALA A 652 2.11 22.02 30.83
CA ALA A 652 3.48 22.47 31.01
C ALA A 652 3.56 24.00 31.21
N ALA A 653 2.81 24.76 30.41
CA ALA A 653 2.74 26.21 30.53
C ALA A 653 2.11 26.68 31.84
N ILE A 654 1.05 26.00 32.32
CA ILE A 654 0.43 26.29 33.62
C ILE A 654 1.45 26.10 34.74
N MET A 655 2.14 24.96 34.79
CA MET A 655 3.14 24.68 35.84
C MET A 655 4.25 25.74 35.84
N LEU A 656 4.78 26.10 34.67
CA LEU A 656 5.83 27.11 34.56
C LEU A 656 5.33 28.51 34.96
N ALA A 657 4.11 28.89 34.55
CA ALA A 657 3.50 30.14 34.97
C ALA A 657 3.24 30.21 36.48
N GLN A 658 2.90 29.08 37.12
CA GLN A 658 2.78 28.99 38.58
C GLN A 658 4.12 29.19 39.29
N THR A 659 5.21 28.63 38.76
CA THR A 659 6.54 28.78 39.38
C THR A 659 7.02 30.22 39.45
N ILE A 660 6.56 31.10 38.57
CA ILE A 660 6.92 32.52 38.56
C ILE A 660 5.87 33.41 39.26
N GLY A 661 4.72 32.86 39.65
CA GLY A 661 3.63 33.62 40.28
C GLY A 661 2.86 34.51 39.28
N ALA A 662 2.67 34.05 38.05
CA ALA A 662 1.84 34.74 37.06
C ALA A 662 0.34 34.50 37.31
N ASP A 663 -0.50 35.42 36.82
CA ASP A 663 -1.95 35.36 36.90
C ASP A 663 -2.54 34.58 35.70
N ILE A 664 -3.00 33.36 35.93
CA ILE A 664 -3.27 32.38 34.86
C ILE A 664 -4.75 32.34 34.47
N PHE A 665 -4.99 32.50 33.16
CA PHE A 665 -6.27 32.27 32.50
C PHE A 665 -6.12 31.13 31.47
N VAL A 666 -7.11 30.26 31.35
CA VAL A 666 -7.01 29.08 30.48
C VAL A 666 -8.28 28.84 29.67
N THR A 667 -8.14 28.16 28.53
CA THR A 667 -9.30 27.63 27.79
C THR A 667 -9.32 26.11 27.72
N VAL A 668 -10.51 25.52 27.71
CA VAL A 668 -10.74 24.08 27.63
C VAL A 668 -11.86 23.71 26.65
N GLY A 669 -11.82 22.48 26.14
CA GLY A 669 -12.80 21.99 25.16
C GLY A 669 -14.01 21.25 25.75
N SER A 670 -14.02 20.95 27.06
CA SER A 670 -15.10 20.19 27.72
C SER A 670 -15.15 20.44 29.23
N LEU A 671 -16.30 20.16 29.84
CA LEU A 671 -16.50 20.26 31.29
C LEU A 671 -15.55 19.36 32.07
N HIS A 672 -15.30 18.15 31.57
CA HIS A 672 -14.35 17.22 32.18
C HIS A 672 -12.92 17.80 32.24
N LYS A 673 -12.49 18.48 31.16
CA LYS A 673 -11.19 19.17 31.11
C LYS A 673 -11.14 20.36 32.08
N LYS A 674 -12.27 21.06 32.28
CA LYS A 674 -12.40 22.15 33.27
C LYS A 674 -12.16 21.63 34.69
N GLN A 675 -12.91 20.60 35.09
CA GLN A 675 -12.81 19.99 36.43
C GLN A 675 -11.40 19.45 36.71
N PHE A 676 -10.74 18.89 35.69
CA PHE A 676 -9.35 18.46 35.79
C PHE A 676 -8.40 19.62 36.13
N LEU A 677 -8.50 20.76 35.43
CA LEU A 677 -7.63 21.91 35.70
C LEU A 677 -7.86 22.51 37.09
N MET A 678 -9.11 22.56 37.55
CA MET A 678 -9.45 23.00 38.91
C MET A 678 -8.83 22.09 39.96
N SER A 679 -9.00 20.77 39.82
CA SER A 679 -8.54 19.81 40.83
C SER A 679 -7.03 19.58 40.84
N GLN A 680 -6.36 19.64 39.68
CA GLN A 680 -4.93 19.33 39.58
C GLN A 680 -4.03 20.56 39.73
N TYR A 681 -4.47 21.72 39.25
CA TYR A 681 -3.64 22.93 39.19
C TYR A 681 -4.22 24.08 40.02
N ASP A 682 -5.31 23.85 40.75
CA ASP A 682 -5.96 24.87 41.59
C ASP A 682 -6.30 26.16 40.82
N ILE A 683 -6.66 26.03 39.54
CA ILE A 683 -7.10 27.17 38.73
C ILE A 683 -8.58 27.45 39.08
N PRO A 684 -8.92 28.66 39.55
CA PRO A 684 -10.29 29.02 39.87
C PRO A 684 -11.23 28.87 38.68
N GLU A 685 -12.47 28.46 38.92
CA GLU A 685 -13.49 28.32 37.88
C GLU A 685 -13.69 29.61 37.06
N SER A 686 -13.60 30.77 37.71
CA SER A 686 -13.72 32.10 37.08
C SER A 686 -12.62 32.41 36.06
N ARG A 687 -11.54 31.61 36.02
CA ARG A 687 -10.40 31.77 35.12
C ARG A 687 -10.30 30.68 34.05
N ILE A 688 -11.31 29.80 33.97
CA ILE A 688 -11.37 28.72 32.97
C ILE A 688 -12.53 28.95 32.01
N PHE A 689 -12.21 29.17 30.73
CA PHE A 689 -13.18 29.44 29.66
C PHE A 689 -13.25 28.30 28.64
N TYR A 690 -14.25 28.32 27.77
CA TYR A 690 -14.38 27.32 26.70
C TYR A 690 -13.71 27.78 25.40
N SER A 691 -13.00 26.86 24.74
CA SER A 691 -12.25 27.13 23.50
C SER A 691 -13.05 26.89 22.22
N ARG A 692 -14.30 26.40 22.32
CA ARG A 692 -15.13 25.96 21.19
C ARG A 692 -16.12 27.01 20.70
N ASP A 693 -16.28 28.10 21.44
CA ASP A 693 -16.96 29.31 21.00
C ASP A 693 -16.07 30.51 21.34
N ALA A 694 -16.19 31.63 20.63
CA ALA A 694 -15.34 32.78 20.92
C ALA A 694 -15.92 33.72 22.01
N SER A 695 -16.72 33.19 22.93
CA SER A 695 -17.13 33.95 24.12
C SER A 695 -15.95 34.18 25.08
N PHE A 696 -14.88 33.38 25.00
CA PHE A 696 -13.71 33.49 25.88
C PHE A 696 -13.11 34.89 25.84
N ALA A 697 -12.99 35.52 24.66
CA ALA A 697 -12.36 36.83 24.53
C ALA A 697 -13.08 37.91 25.36
N ARG A 698 -14.42 37.95 25.28
CA ARG A 698 -15.23 38.88 26.08
C ARG A 698 -15.22 38.52 27.57
N SER A 699 -15.23 37.23 27.88
CA SER A 699 -15.25 36.74 29.25
C SER A 699 -13.93 37.05 29.98
N ILE A 700 -12.79 36.90 29.30
CA ILE A 700 -11.47 37.30 29.80
C ILE A 700 -11.40 38.80 29.98
N ARG A 701 -11.85 39.60 29.00
CA ARG A 701 -11.90 41.06 29.15
C ARG A 701 -12.70 41.47 30.39
N ARG A 702 -13.89 40.90 30.59
CA ARG A 702 -14.67 41.14 31.83
C ARG A 702 -13.94 40.70 33.09
N ALA A 703 -13.32 39.51 33.08
CA ALA A 703 -12.57 38.98 34.22
C ALA A 703 -11.31 39.79 34.54
N THR A 704 -10.79 40.53 33.55
CA THR A 704 -9.58 41.38 33.68
C THR A 704 -9.91 42.86 33.80
N GLY A 705 -11.18 43.25 33.93
CA GLY A 705 -11.58 44.67 33.99
C GLY A 705 -11.26 45.45 32.72
N ASP A 706 -11.43 44.81 31.57
CA ASP A 706 -11.13 45.29 30.20
C ASP A 706 -9.65 45.56 29.89
N PHE A 707 -8.74 45.29 30.83
CA PHE A 707 -7.29 45.42 30.62
C PHE A 707 -6.70 44.37 29.68
N GLY A 708 -7.29 43.17 29.60
CA GLY A 708 -6.74 42.05 28.82
C GLY A 708 -5.63 41.30 29.55
N VAL A 709 -4.77 40.63 28.77
CA VAL A 709 -3.65 39.80 29.24
C VAL A 709 -2.32 40.26 28.62
N ASP A 710 -1.21 39.96 29.29
CA ASP A 710 0.13 40.39 28.89
C ASP A 710 0.80 39.39 27.94
N VAL A 711 0.61 38.09 28.20
CA VAL A 711 1.17 37.00 27.37
C VAL A 711 0.07 36.04 26.93
N ILE A 712 0.07 35.64 25.65
CA ILE A 712 -0.85 34.64 25.11
C ILE A 712 -0.05 33.47 24.53
N VAL A 713 -0.25 32.28 25.09
CA VAL A 713 0.22 31.02 24.50
C VAL A 713 -0.91 30.43 23.65
N ASN A 714 -0.89 30.74 22.36
CA ASN A 714 -1.93 30.34 21.44
C ASN A 714 -1.63 29.00 20.73
N SER A 715 -2.65 28.15 20.66
CA SER A 715 -2.66 26.89 19.90
C SER A 715 -3.94 26.70 19.05
N LEU A 716 -4.74 27.75 18.89
CA LEU A 716 -5.97 27.78 18.10
C LEU A 716 -5.67 28.29 16.69
N ALA A 717 -6.50 27.92 15.71
CA ALA A 717 -6.37 28.31 14.31
C ALA A 717 -7.59 29.10 13.82
N GLY A 718 -7.46 29.77 12.68
CA GLY A 718 -8.56 30.51 12.02
C GLY A 718 -9.06 31.70 12.83
N ASP A 719 -10.37 31.91 12.88
CA ASP A 719 -10.98 33.10 13.51
C ASP A 719 -10.69 33.24 15.01
N LEU A 720 -10.40 32.13 15.69
CA LEU A 720 -10.01 32.14 17.10
C LEU A 720 -8.62 32.79 17.28
N PHE A 721 -7.71 32.61 16.31
CA PHE A 721 -6.41 33.27 16.28
C PHE A 721 -6.54 34.78 16.06
N ALA A 722 -7.40 35.22 15.12
CA ALA A 722 -7.66 36.63 14.87
C ALA A 722 -8.27 37.34 16.10
N ARG A 723 -8.95 36.59 16.97
CA ARG A 723 -9.58 37.11 18.19
C ARG A 723 -8.66 37.20 19.38
N ASP A 724 -7.58 36.43 19.41
CA ASP A 724 -6.51 36.64 20.40
C ASP A 724 -5.89 38.03 20.26
N LEU A 725 -5.77 38.54 19.03
CA LEU A 725 -5.39 39.94 18.78
C LEU A 725 -6.39 40.95 19.37
N GLY A 726 -7.66 40.55 19.52
CA GLY A 726 -8.70 41.32 20.18
C GLY A 726 -8.78 41.10 21.70
N VAL A 727 -8.14 40.07 22.26
CA VAL A 727 -7.91 39.91 23.71
C VAL A 727 -6.69 40.73 24.14
N SER A 728 -5.68 40.76 23.28
CA SER A 728 -4.56 41.70 23.35
C SER A 728 -5.05 43.15 23.20
N ARG A 729 -4.31 44.11 23.75
CA ARG A 729 -4.50 45.54 23.45
C ARG A 729 -4.33 45.73 21.93
N ALA A 730 -5.13 46.60 21.30
CA ALA A 730 -5.27 46.72 19.84
C ALA A 730 -3.94 46.59 19.05
N PRO A 731 -3.95 45.96 17.85
CA PRO A 731 -3.06 44.83 17.52
C PRO A 731 -1.56 45.15 17.48
N PHE A 732 -1.16 46.40 17.24
CA PHE A 732 0.26 46.81 17.20
C PHE A 732 0.51 48.22 17.76
N GLU A 733 -0.52 49.06 17.87
CA GLU A 733 -0.41 50.41 18.45
C GLU A 733 -0.02 50.40 19.94
N HIS A 734 -0.10 49.23 20.58
CA HIS A 734 0.25 49.01 21.99
C HIS A 734 1.54 48.20 22.18
N ASN A 735 2.46 48.24 21.21
CA ASN A 735 3.75 47.54 21.26
C ASN A 735 3.63 46.01 21.45
N VAL A 736 2.61 45.41 20.87
CA VAL A 736 2.40 43.95 20.90
C VAL A 736 3.43 43.27 20.01
N ASN A 737 4.03 42.17 20.51
CA ASN A 737 4.94 41.33 19.73
C ASN A 737 4.25 40.02 19.34
N PHE A 738 4.38 39.62 18.07
CA PHE A 738 3.90 38.33 17.58
C PHE A 738 5.09 37.41 17.26
N SER A 739 5.15 36.25 17.91
CA SER A 739 6.24 35.28 17.75
C SER A 739 5.72 33.90 17.37
N SER A 740 6.36 33.29 16.36
CA SER A 740 6.10 31.90 15.95
C SER A 740 7.11 30.94 16.60
N VAL A 741 6.61 29.79 17.07
CA VAL A 741 7.41 28.78 17.77
C VAL A 741 7.38 27.44 17.04
N ASP A 742 8.53 27.04 16.49
CA ASP A 742 8.74 25.69 15.96
C ASP A 742 10.05 25.10 16.52
N LEU A 743 9.93 24.21 17.51
CA LEU A 743 11.09 23.58 18.13
C LEU A 743 11.92 22.73 17.14
N THR A 744 11.32 22.20 16.08
CA THR A 744 12.10 21.44 15.07
C THR A 744 13.08 22.36 14.34
N LYS A 745 12.68 23.62 14.09
CA LYS A 745 13.55 24.65 13.53
C LYS A 745 14.57 25.14 14.55
N VAL A 746 14.20 25.27 15.82
CA VAL A 746 15.15 25.62 16.91
C VAL A 746 16.23 24.54 17.03
N GLY A 747 15.87 23.26 17.05
CA GLY A 747 16.84 22.15 17.12
C GLY A 747 17.81 22.13 15.94
N LYS A 748 17.32 22.43 14.73
CA LYS A 748 18.11 22.44 13.50
C LYS A 748 19.00 23.68 13.34
N PHE A 749 18.47 24.87 13.57
CA PHE A 749 19.14 26.13 13.25
C PHE A 749 19.70 26.87 14.47
N LYS A 750 19.26 26.54 15.69
CA LYS A 750 19.76 27.10 16.95
C LYS A 750 20.09 25.98 17.95
N PRO A 751 21.01 25.05 17.60
CA PRO A 751 21.26 23.83 18.38
C PRO A 751 21.71 24.11 19.83
N GLN A 752 22.46 25.18 20.08
CA GLN A 752 22.87 25.54 21.44
C GLN A 752 21.71 26.04 22.31
N LEU A 753 20.74 26.75 21.70
CA LEU A 753 19.52 27.13 22.40
C LEU A 753 18.69 25.90 22.75
N MET A 754 18.56 24.93 21.82
CA MET A 754 17.88 23.66 22.11
C MET A 754 18.54 22.90 23.26
N LYS A 755 19.88 22.82 23.26
CA LYS A 755 20.64 22.20 24.35
C LYS A 755 20.34 22.87 25.69
N ARG A 756 20.32 24.21 25.72
CA ARG A 756 19.99 24.98 26.94
C ARG A 756 18.57 24.68 27.41
N LEU A 757 17.58 24.74 26.52
CA LEU A 757 16.16 24.48 26.85
C LEU A 757 15.97 23.07 27.45
N LEU A 758 16.52 22.04 26.82
CA LEU A 758 16.44 20.68 27.35
C LEU A 758 17.15 20.53 28.71
N GLY A 759 18.31 21.18 28.87
CA GLY A 759 19.02 21.21 30.14
C GLY A 759 18.22 21.89 31.25
N ASP A 760 17.62 23.05 30.97
CA ASP A 760 16.78 23.81 31.91
C ASP A 760 15.55 22.99 32.33
N VAL A 761 14.89 22.33 31.38
CA VAL A 761 13.75 21.42 31.65
C VAL A 761 14.18 20.25 32.53
N GLY A 762 15.33 19.63 32.24
CA GLY A 762 15.88 18.55 33.05
C GLY A 762 16.15 19.00 34.50
N ARG A 763 16.69 20.21 34.67
CA ARG A 763 16.93 20.81 35.98
C ARG A 763 15.62 21.05 36.74
N LEU A 764 14.62 21.69 36.11
CA LEU A 764 13.31 21.96 36.73
C LEU A 764 12.60 20.68 37.19
N LEU A 765 12.71 19.59 36.42
CA LEU A 765 12.17 18.28 36.81
C LEU A 765 12.96 17.66 37.98
N SER A 766 14.28 17.81 37.99
CA SER A 766 15.12 17.27 39.07
C SER A 766 14.90 17.98 40.42
N GLU A 767 14.69 19.30 40.37
CA GLU A 767 14.36 20.15 41.53
C GLU A 767 12.92 19.96 42.01
N ARG A 768 12.09 19.23 41.25
CA ARG A 768 10.64 19.04 41.46
C ARG A 768 9.84 20.33 41.43
N SER A 769 10.39 21.39 40.83
CA SER A 769 9.69 22.66 40.55
C SER A 769 8.55 22.45 39.54
N VAL A 770 8.69 21.46 38.67
CA VAL A 770 7.63 20.98 37.78
C VAL A 770 7.57 19.46 37.83
N HIS A 771 6.45 18.88 37.42
CA HIS A 771 6.26 17.43 37.32
C HIS A 771 5.77 17.04 35.92
N PRO A 772 5.94 15.78 35.48
CA PRO A 772 5.42 15.33 34.19
C PRO A 772 3.90 15.56 34.04
N VAL A 773 3.47 15.82 32.81
CA VAL A 773 2.06 16.07 32.45
C VAL A 773 1.20 14.81 32.63
N ARG A 774 -0.09 14.99 32.91
CA ARG A 774 -1.05 13.89 33.18
C ARG A 774 -2.42 14.11 32.52
N PRO A 775 -3.18 13.06 32.17
CA PRO A 775 -2.78 11.67 32.14
C PRO A 775 -1.74 11.39 31.04
N LEU A 776 -0.99 10.32 31.23
CA LEU A 776 -0.11 9.75 30.21
C LEU A 776 -0.81 8.53 29.61
N SER A 777 -1.35 8.68 28.41
CA SER A 777 -2.03 7.60 27.70
C SER A 777 -1.01 6.76 26.93
N VAL A 778 -0.92 5.47 27.27
CA VAL A 778 0.05 4.54 26.69
C VAL A 778 -0.66 3.63 25.68
N TYR A 779 -0.14 3.60 24.45
CA TYR A 779 -0.60 2.69 23.39
C TYR A 779 0.53 1.75 22.97
N ARG A 780 0.19 0.56 22.48
CA ARG A 780 1.18 -0.33 21.85
C ARG A 780 1.53 0.13 20.44
N ILE A 781 2.68 -0.28 19.91
CA ILE A 781 3.03 0.03 18.52
C ILE A 781 2.06 -0.62 17.52
N SER A 782 1.47 -1.76 17.88
CA SER A 782 0.39 -2.41 17.13
C SER A 782 -0.90 -1.58 17.09
N GLU A 783 -1.11 -0.67 18.05
CA GLU A 783 -2.28 0.21 18.15
C GLU A 783 -1.98 1.64 17.66
N ILE A 784 -0.91 1.85 16.89
CA ILE A 784 -0.48 3.19 16.48
C ILE A 784 -1.58 3.97 15.74
N GLU A 785 -2.36 3.32 14.88
CA GLU A 785 -3.49 3.97 14.20
C GLU A 785 -4.53 4.51 15.20
N LYS A 786 -4.86 3.72 16.22
CA LYS A 786 -5.79 4.09 17.29
C LYS A 786 -5.25 5.26 18.11
N ALA A 787 -3.94 5.30 18.36
CA ALA A 787 -3.28 6.43 19.02
C ALA A 787 -3.43 7.72 18.19
N PHE A 788 -3.18 7.67 16.88
CA PHE A 788 -3.37 8.80 15.97
C PHE A 788 -4.83 9.27 15.94
N ARG A 789 -5.80 8.36 15.78
CA ARG A 789 -7.25 8.69 15.79
C ARG A 789 -7.70 9.31 17.11
N THR A 790 -7.18 8.83 18.25
CA THR A 790 -7.51 9.37 19.57
C THR A 790 -7.08 10.82 19.71
N LEU A 791 -5.87 11.14 19.22
CA LEU A 791 -5.37 12.52 19.22
C LEU A 791 -6.14 13.40 18.23
N GLN A 792 -6.41 12.91 17.02
CA GLN A 792 -7.16 13.61 15.97
C GLN A 792 -8.55 14.04 16.44
N ASN A 793 -9.24 13.20 17.19
CA ASN A 793 -10.58 13.49 17.71
C ASN A 793 -10.61 14.55 18.83
N GLY A 794 -9.45 15.03 19.31
CA GLY A 794 -9.37 16.05 20.36
C GLY A 794 -9.90 15.62 21.74
N LYS A 795 -10.16 14.32 21.91
CA LYS A 795 -10.68 13.71 23.15
C LYS A 795 -9.60 13.50 24.21
N SER A 796 -8.32 13.54 23.82
CA SER A 796 -7.21 13.32 24.74
C SER A 796 -7.00 14.50 25.71
N MET A 797 -6.45 14.17 26.87
CA MET A 797 -5.87 15.07 27.88
C MET A 797 -4.43 14.65 28.12
N GLY A 798 -3.57 15.58 28.52
CA GLY A 798 -2.16 15.30 28.77
C GLY A 798 -1.42 14.84 27.50
N LYS A 799 -0.76 13.68 27.57
CA LYS A 799 0.15 13.21 26.52
C LYS A 799 -0.13 11.76 26.11
N ILE A 800 0.06 11.47 24.83
CA ILE A 800 0.00 10.10 24.29
C ILE A 800 1.41 9.63 23.96
N VAL A 801 1.74 8.41 24.38
CA VAL A 801 3.00 7.74 24.06
C VAL A 801 2.73 6.35 23.49
N VAL A 802 3.64 5.89 22.63
CA VAL A 802 3.57 4.59 21.95
C VAL A 802 4.76 3.73 22.36
N VAL A 803 4.49 2.54 22.87
CA VAL A 803 5.46 1.63 23.47
C VAL A 803 5.49 0.30 22.70
N PRO A 804 6.63 -0.07 22.08
CA PRO A 804 6.79 -1.36 21.44
C PRO A 804 7.01 -2.49 22.46
N HIS A 805 6.17 -3.52 22.39
CA HIS A 805 6.27 -4.74 23.20
C HIS A 805 6.83 -5.92 22.39
N GLU A 806 7.20 -7.00 23.07
CA GLU A 806 7.56 -8.25 22.41
C GLU A 806 6.30 -8.94 21.86
N GLY A 807 6.40 -9.47 20.64
CA GLY A 807 5.28 -10.10 19.94
C GLY A 807 4.31 -9.15 19.23
N ASP A 808 4.47 -7.82 19.38
CA ASP A 808 3.60 -6.85 18.70
C ASP A 808 3.60 -7.07 17.18
N GLN A 809 2.40 -7.23 16.61
CA GLN A 809 2.17 -7.39 15.18
C GLN A 809 1.84 -6.04 14.56
N VAL A 810 2.47 -5.73 13.43
CA VAL A 810 2.41 -4.43 12.77
C VAL A 810 2.27 -4.60 11.26
N LYS A 811 1.54 -3.67 10.62
CA LYS A 811 1.51 -3.55 9.16
C LYS A 811 2.86 -3.03 8.69
N ALA A 812 3.57 -3.82 7.91
CA ALA A 812 4.90 -3.46 7.44
C ALA A 812 5.17 -4.06 6.05
N VAL A 813 6.10 -3.46 5.30
CA VAL A 813 6.44 -3.96 3.95
C VAL A 813 6.95 -5.40 4.04
N ALA A 814 6.45 -6.31 3.20
CA ALA A 814 6.91 -7.69 3.23
C ALA A 814 8.43 -7.75 2.97
N PRO A 815 9.14 -8.68 3.63
CA PRO A 815 10.55 -8.89 3.32
C PRO A 815 10.68 -9.37 1.88
N LYS A 816 11.51 -8.69 1.08
CA LYS A 816 11.97 -9.23 -0.21
C LYS A 816 13.12 -10.21 0.04
N THR A 817 13.21 -11.19 -0.84
CA THR A 817 14.24 -12.23 -0.82
C THR A 817 15.61 -11.57 -0.98
N SER A 818 16.49 -11.86 -0.02
CA SER A 818 17.83 -11.27 0.05
C SER A 818 18.56 -11.35 -1.31
N PRO A 819 19.28 -10.29 -1.71
CA PRO A 819 20.17 -10.35 -2.86
C PRO A 819 21.36 -11.31 -2.64
N THR A 820 21.52 -11.87 -1.43
CA THR A 820 22.56 -12.85 -1.07
C THR A 820 21.99 -14.22 -0.71
N LEU A 821 20.80 -14.56 -1.21
CA LEU A 821 20.20 -15.89 -1.01
C LEU A 821 21.16 -17.01 -1.44
N LEU A 822 21.84 -16.81 -2.57
CA LEU A 822 22.80 -17.75 -3.12
C LEU A 822 24.20 -17.38 -2.65
N ARG A 823 24.90 -18.41 -2.18
CA ARG A 823 26.29 -18.33 -1.77
C ARG A 823 27.18 -17.92 -2.94
N PRO A 824 28.02 -16.89 -2.79
CA PRO A 824 28.94 -16.45 -3.83
C PRO A 824 30.14 -17.40 -4.00
N ASP A 825 30.41 -18.26 -3.02
CA ASP A 825 31.51 -19.23 -3.01
C ASP A 825 31.10 -20.64 -3.52
N ALA A 826 29.88 -20.79 -4.05
CA ALA A 826 29.35 -22.04 -4.58
C ALA A 826 29.17 -22.01 -6.11
N SER A 827 29.21 -23.19 -6.73
CA SER A 827 28.93 -23.41 -8.16
C SER A 827 27.54 -24.03 -8.36
N TYR A 828 26.77 -23.49 -9.31
CA TYR A 828 25.38 -23.90 -9.55
C TYR A 828 25.21 -24.53 -10.93
N ILE A 829 24.72 -25.77 -10.99
CA ILE A 829 24.53 -26.51 -12.25
C ILE A 829 23.08 -26.38 -12.72
N LEU A 830 22.90 -25.94 -13.97
CA LEU A 830 21.60 -25.77 -14.61
C LEU A 830 21.44 -26.75 -15.78
N VAL A 831 20.71 -27.84 -15.56
CA VAL A 831 20.36 -28.81 -16.62
C VAL A 831 19.34 -28.19 -17.56
N GLY A 832 19.69 -28.09 -18.85
CA GLY A 832 18.89 -27.32 -19.81
C GLY A 832 19.07 -25.79 -19.66
N GLY A 833 20.11 -25.36 -18.93
CA GLY A 833 20.38 -23.95 -18.63
C GLY A 833 20.59 -23.05 -19.86
N ALA A 834 20.96 -23.64 -21.01
CA ALA A 834 21.11 -22.90 -22.27
C ALA A 834 19.76 -22.55 -22.94
N GLY A 835 18.66 -23.19 -22.56
CA GLY A 835 17.31 -22.93 -23.07
C GLY A 835 16.67 -21.65 -22.52
N GLY A 836 15.51 -21.26 -23.05
CA GLY A 836 14.84 -20.00 -22.68
C GLY A 836 14.62 -19.81 -21.17
N LEU A 837 14.00 -20.81 -20.52
CA LEU A 837 13.77 -20.81 -19.07
C LEU A 837 15.09 -20.84 -18.28
N GLY A 838 16.03 -21.67 -18.68
CA GLY A 838 17.34 -21.80 -18.04
C GLY A 838 18.11 -20.49 -18.00
N ARG A 839 18.09 -19.71 -19.10
CA ARG A 839 18.73 -18.40 -19.14
C ARG A 839 18.05 -17.38 -18.23
N SER A 840 16.71 -17.39 -18.15
CA SER A 840 15.97 -16.52 -17.22
C SER A 840 16.28 -16.87 -15.76
N ILE A 841 16.35 -18.16 -15.42
CA ILE A 841 16.76 -18.64 -14.10
C ILE A 841 18.20 -18.21 -13.79
N ALA A 842 19.13 -18.36 -14.74
CA ALA A 842 20.52 -17.93 -14.55
C ALA A 842 20.63 -16.42 -14.25
N LYS A 843 19.85 -15.56 -14.93
CA LYS A 843 19.78 -14.13 -14.63
C LYS A 843 19.25 -13.87 -13.22
N TRP A 844 18.19 -14.58 -12.81
CA TRP A 844 17.65 -14.47 -11.45
C TRP A 844 18.65 -14.95 -10.40
N MET A 845 19.33 -16.08 -10.59
CA MET A 845 20.34 -16.58 -9.66
C MET A 845 21.51 -15.59 -9.53
N SER A 846 21.92 -14.96 -10.62
CA SER A 846 22.97 -13.93 -10.65
C SER A 846 22.60 -12.73 -9.77
N SER A 847 21.33 -12.27 -9.81
CA SER A 847 20.85 -11.18 -8.98
C SER A 847 20.66 -11.56 -7.50
N LYS A 848 20.66 -12.86 -7.19
CA LYS A 848 20.53 -13.43 -5.84
C LYS A 848 21.87 -13.88 -5.23
N GLY A 849 23.00 -13.55 -5.85
CA GLY A 849 24.34 -13.69 -5.26
C GLY A 849 25.21 -14.82 -5.83
N ALA A 850 24.69 -15.64 -6.75
CA ALA A 850 25.49 -16.67 -7.41
C ALA A 850 26.61 -16.05 -8.24
N LYS A 851 27.84 -16.53 -8.07
CA LYS A 851 29.01 -16.07 -8.85
C LYS A 851 29.48 -17.05 -9.91
N THR A 852 29.14 -18.33 -9.79
CA THR A 852 29.50 -19.35 -10.78
C THR A 852 28.28 -20.17 -11.17
N ILE A 853 27.83 -20.03 -12.41
CA ILE A 853 26.66 -20.74 -12.95
C ILE A 853 27.11 -21.58 -14.15
N ILE A 854 26.69 -22.84 -14.20
CA ILE A 854 27.16 -23.84 -15.16
C ILE A 854 25.95 -24.40 -15.92
N PRO A 855 25.56 -23.79 -17.04
CA PRO A 855 24.57 -24.36 -17.95
C PRO A 855 25.14 -25.61 -18.64
N VAL A 856 24.45 -26.74 -18.50
CA VAL A 856 24.83 -27.98 -19.21
C VAL A 856 23.91 -28.25 -20.40
N SER A 857 24.50 -28.61 -21.52
CA SER A 857 23.81 -29.02 -22.75
C SER A 857 24.59 -30.13 -23.46
N ARG A 858 23.97 -30.86 -24.39
CA ARG A 858 24.62 -32.00 -25.07
C ARG A 858 25.86 -31.59 -25.90
N GLN A 859 25.88 -30.38 -26.44
CA GLN A 859 26.91 -29.92 -27.39
C GLN A 859 27.75 -28.75 -26.86
N ALA A 860 27.45 -28.21 -25.67
CA ALA A 860 28.10 -27.03 -25.09
C ALA A 860 28.11 -25.77 -25.99
N THR A 861 27.16 -25.65 -26.92
CA THR A 861 27.15 -24.55 -27.89
C THR A 861 26.90 -23.20 -27.21
N ILE A 862 27.75 -22.23 -27.50
CA ILE A 862 27.54 -20.82 -27.15
C ILE A 862 26.96 -20.12 -28.37
N ASP A 863 25.63 -20.16 -28.47
CA ASP A 863 24.89 -19.38 -29.47
C ASP A 863 24.79 -17.90 -29.05
N GLU A 864 24.23 -17.07 -29.93
CA GLU A 864 24.02 -15.64 -29.67
C GLU A 864 23.20 -15.39 -28.38
N LYS A 865 22.24 -16.27 -28.07
CA LYS A 865 21.37 -16.14 -26.90
C LYS A 865 22.11 -16.41 -25.60
N VAL A 866 23.00 -17.41 -25.58
CA VAL A 866 23.87 -17.69 -24.44
C VAL A 866 24.94 -16.61 -24.30
N ARG A 867 25.50 -16.09 -25.40
CA ARG A 867 26.42 -14.95 -25.36
C ARG A 867 25.77 -13.71 -24.75
N SER A 868 24.54 -13.37 -25.17
CA SER A 868 23.75 -12.30 -24.57
C SER A 868 23.54 -12.49 -23.06
N LEU A 869 23.33 -13.72 -22.59
CA LEU A 869 23.26 -14.02 -21.16
C LEU A 869 24.58 -13.70 -20.45
N ILE A 870 25.72 -14.16 -21.00
CA ILE A 870 27.06 -13.90 -20.46
C ILE A 870 27.29 -12.39 -20.32
N ASP A 871 27.03 -11.64 -21.38
CA ASP A 871 27.22 -10.18 -21.41
C ASP A 871 26.30 -9.47 -20.41
N THR A 872 25.06 -9.95 -20.24
CA THR A 872 24.10 -9.38 -19.28
C THR A 872 24.57 -9.54 -17.83
N VAL A 873 25.20 -10.68 -17.48
CA VAL A 873 25.55 -11.00 -16.08
C VAL A 873 27.00 -10.67 -15.72
N ALA A 874 27.87 -10.44 -16.71
CA ALA A 874 29.27 -10.08 -16.49
C ALA A 874 29.47 -8.84 -15.58
N PRO A 875 28.68 -7.75 -15.68
CA PRO A 875 28.81 -6.59 -14.79
C PRO A 875 28.54 -6.91 -13.31
N LEU A 876 27.82 -8.01 -13.02
CA LEU A 876 27.56 -8.49 -11.67
C LEU A 876 28.72 -9.36 -11.13
N GLY A 877 29.79 -9.54 -11.90
CA GLY A 877 30.93 -10.40 -11.57
C GLY A 877 30.59 -11.88 -11.57
N VAL A 878 29.61 -12.30 -12.40
CA VAL A 878 29.17 -13.69 -12.50
C VAL A 878 29.85 -14.38 -13.68
N GLN A 879 30.38 -15.57 -13.45
CA GLN A 879 30.98 -16.43 -14.45
C GLN A 879 29.99 -17.50 -14.91
N ILE A 880 29.74 -17.54 -16.22
CA ILE A 880 28.93 -18.58 -16.87
C ILE A 880 29.87 -19.57 -17.55
N ILE A 881 29.81 -20.84 -17.17
CA ILE A 881 30.66 -21.92 -17.74
C ILE A 881 29.75 -22.92 -18.45
N VAL A 882 29.72 -22.87 -19.78
CA VAL A 882 28.90 -23.81 -20.57
C VAL A 882 29.64 -25.13 -20.72
N LYS A 883 28.95 -26.26 -20.44
CA LYS A 883 29.57 -27.59 -20.52
C LYS A 883 28.74 -28.63 -21.26
N ALA A 884 29.47 -29.52 -21.94
CA ALA A 884 28.92 -30.64 -22.67
C ALA A 884 28.58 -31.74 -21.67
N CYS A 885 27.31 -32.11 -21.58
CA CYS A 885 26.86 -33.22 -20.77
C CYS A 885 25.62 -33.84 -21.42
N ASN A 886 25.70 -35.13 -21.73
CA ASN A 886 24.52 -35.90 -22.02
C ASN A 886 23.95 -36.47 -20.71
N VAL A 887 22.95 -35.81 -20.14
CA VAL A 887 22.36 -36.21 -18.85
C VAL A 887 21.65 -37.57 -18.88
N SER A 888 21.38 -38.15 -20.07
CA SER A 888 20.89 -39.52 -20.18
C SER A 888 22.00 -40.59 -20.13
N SER A 889 23.27 -40.19 -20.12
CA SER A 889 24.42 -41.09 -20.02
C SER A 889 25.08 -40.94 -18.66
N GLN A 890 25.08 -42.02 -17.86
CA GLN A 890 25.72 -42.04 -16.55
C GLN A 890 27.19 -41.61 -16.62
N GLY A 891 27.98 -42.21 -17.51
CA GLY A 891 29.40 -41.85 -17.67
C GLY A 891 29.61 -40.39 -18.09
N SER A 892 28.70 -39.81 -18.88
CA SER A 892 28.77 -38.38 -19.21
C SER A 892 28.47 -37.49 -18.01
N VAL A 893 27.55 -37.88 -17.11
CA VAL A 893 27.24 -37.13 -15.89
C VAL A 893 28.39 -37.23 -14.89
N GLU A 894 28.95 -38.43 -14.69
CA GLU A 894 30.10 -38.65 -13.80
C GLU A 894 31.31 -37.79 -14.23
N ALA A 895 31.68 -37.82 -15.51
CA ALA A 895 32.77 -36.99 -16.03
C ALA A 895 32.51 -35.48 -15.84
N CYS A 896 31.24 -35.06 -15.97
CA CYS A 896 30.79 -33.70 -15.69
C CYS A 896 31.05 -33.33 -14.21
N THR A 897 30.63 -34.19 -13.28
CA THR A 897 30.75 -33.94 -11.83
C THR A 897 32.19 -33.85 -11.33
N VAL A 898 33.10 -34.68 -11.86
CA VAL A 898 34.53 -34.67 -11.50
C VAL A 898 35.19 -33.34 -11.89
N PHE A 899 34.88 -32.80 -13.06
CA PHE A 899 35.37 -31.50 -13.51
C PHE A 899 34.91 -30.36 -12.58
N TYR A 900 33.73 -30.47 -11.97
CA TYR A 900 33.17 -29.40 -11.12
C TYR A 900 33.73 -29.35 -9.71
N GLN A 901 34.13 -30.48 -9.15
CA GLN A 901 34.83 -30.53 -7.86
C GLN A 901 36.18 -29.79 -7.90
N GLN A 902 36.74 -29.54 -9.10
CA GLN A 902 38.02 -28.87 -9.30
C GLN A 902 37.94 -27.33 -9.42
N ILE A 903 36.77 -26.76 -9.72
CA ILE A 903 36.62 -25.31 -9.98
C ILE A 903 36.42 -24.47 -8.69
N SER A 904 35.93 -25.09 -7.61
CA SER A 904 36.02 -24.53 -6.24
C SER A 904 35.83 -25.64 -5.20
N LEU A 905 36.29 -25.44 -3.96
CA LEU A 905 36.08 -26.33 -2.79
C LEU A 905 34.55 -26.53 -2.56
N CYS A 906 33.94 -27.48 -3.28
CA CYS A 906 32.51 -27.46 -3.58
C CYS A 906 31.59 -28.00 -2.48
N ARG A 907 30.50 -27.26 -2.23
CA ARG A 907 29.15 -27.83 -2.11
C ARG A 907 28.43 -27.56 -3.43
N ALA A 908 28.35 -28.53 -4.34
CA ALA A 908 27.59 -28.39 -5.58
C ALA A 908 26.09 -28.57 -5.32
N THR A 909 25.24 -27.71 -5.87
CA THR A 909 23.78 -27.85 -5.80
C THR A 909 23.24 -28.07 -7.21
N PHE A 910 22.51 -29.17 -7.40
CA PHE A 910 21.86 -29.51 -8.67
C PHE A 910 20.46 -28.89 -8.71
N MET A 911 20.14 -28.17 -9.78
CA MET A 911 18.80 -27.63 -10.00
C MET A 911 18.25 -28.16 -11.32
N ARG A 912 17.19 -28.98 -11.23
CA ARG A 912 16.45 -29.49 -12.38
C ARG A 912 15.26 -28.56 -12.64
N ILE A 913 15.09 -28.11 -13.87
CA ILE A 913 14.09 -27.09 -14.25
C ILE A 913 12.64 -27.65 -14.27
N THR A 914 12.43 -28.95 -13.98
CA THR A 914 11.14 -29.64 -14.24
C THR A 914 10.25 -29.90 -13.01
N GLU A 915 10.60 -29.48 -11.80
CA GLU A 915 9.77 -29.70 -10.59
C GLU A 915 9.69 -28.46 -9.68
N PRO A 916 8.60 -28.28 -8.90
CA PRO A 916 8.51 -27.21 -7.92
C PRO A 916 9.56 -27.43 -6.83
N VAL A 917 10.47 -26.47 -6.70
CA VAL A 917 11.55 -26.50 -5.71
C VAL A 917 10.94 -26.35 -4.32
N HIS A 918 10.85 -27.44 -3.56
CA HIS A 918 10.63 -27.35 -2.12
C HIS A 918 11.88 -26.73 -1.47
N VAL A 919 11.77 -25.47 -1.05
CA VAL A 919 12.83 -24.69 -0.38
C VAL A 919 13.38 -25.37 0.89
N ARG A 920 12.68 -26.38 1.44
CA ARG A 920 13.10 -27.10 2.65
C ARG A 920 14.30 -28.04 2.46
N GLU A 921 14.62 -28.49 1.25
CA GLU A 921 15.71 -29.48 1.06
C GLU A 921 17.10 -28.85 0.84
N LEU A 922 17.22 -27.52 0.85
CA LEU A 922 18.52 -26.83 0.79
C LEU A 922 19.33 -26.91 2.10
N ILE A 923 18.84 -27.59 3.15
CA ILE A 923 19.47 -27.66 4.47
C ILE A 923 19.49 -29.09 5.02
N THR A 924 20.14 -30.04 4.34
CA THR A 924 20.76 -31.19 4.99
C THR A 924 21.75 -31.86 4.04
N ALA A 925 23.04 -31.79 4.34
CA ALA A 925 24.03 -32.71 3.78
C ALA A 925 24.17 -33.91 4.75
N PRO A 926 24.35 -35.15 4.26
CA PRO A 926 24.74 -36.25 5.11
C PRO A 926 26.14 -35.99 5.65
N THR A 927 26.32 -36.18 6.95
CA THR A 927 27.64 -36.26 7.59
C THR A 927 28.43 -37.40 6.96
N ALA A 928 29.55 -37.07 6.34
CA ALA A 928 30.55 -38.05 5.92
C ALA A 928 31.14 -38.72 7.16
N SER A 929 30.85 -40.00 7.36
CA SER A 929 31.65 -40.87 8.22
C SER A 929 32.93 -41.25 7.46
N ALA A 930 34.08 -40.90 8.01
CA ALA A 930 35.40 -41.41 7.65
C ALA A 930 35.90 -42.32 8.79
N PRO A 931 36.89 -43.20 8.58
CA PRO A 931 37.70 -43.42 7.36
C PRO A 931 37.33 -44.67 6.56
#